data_AF-A0A8J6HJZ1-F1
#
_entry.id   AF-A0A8J6HJZ1-F1
#
_cell.length_a   1.000
_cell.length_b   1.000
_cell.length_c   1.000
_cell.angle_alpha   90.00
_cell.angle_beta   90.00
_cell.angle_gamma   90.00
#
_symmetry.space_group_name_H-M   'P 1'
#
loop_
_entity.id
_entity.type
_entity.pdbx_description
1 polymer ?
#
loop_
_entity_poly.entity_id
_entity_poly.type
_entity_poly.pdbx_seq_one_letter_code
_entity_poly.pdbx_strand_id
1 'polypeptide(L)'
;MTVTVLVTADGYIAELTGAGYNDHGQVLLHKCDSSDRARESVYKLLEVGAVCNNAVIHNETLLGQPTEGALIAAAMKHGMYNVTDRYVRLQEYPFSSEQKMMAVKCISKYDNDKVEIFLVKGAIEKILPKCTKYSWNGGVQTLTSKKEQDFIAEAHEIGRKGLRVIAMARGPTLQDLTYMGIVGICDPPRPLVREAISTLGQSGVQVKMVTGDAEDTAVAIAQTIGLETLPSQVLSGEQLDAFTETELDAAIPHASVFYRVSPKNKLAIVKSLQRTGHIVGMTGDGVNDGVALKKADIGIAMGKNGTDVCKEAADMILVDDDFYTIIAAIEEGKSIFYNIRNFVRFQLSTSIAALSLIALATLMSIPNPLNAMQVDPVKLKQSEVDFIKFVEKQNLDRVRKLQTLRRKNLITVSLLGLGVLSIYGYSIYSVKQENFLDDFEVPATTTEALRQLSQNFLMDERITDKIVKAAGKIHNHFVCEVGPGPGSITRSILKKAPKKLVVVEKDARFLPTLELLKEASGSHVDMVIEIGDIRSYNFEVGFEKAPSSDWFGAPPPIHLIGNLPFSVSTNLIIRWLEAISEKKSAWSFGRTSMTLTFQKEVAERIVAPVTHKQRCRLSVMCQMWCDVDHKFTIPGKAFVPKPDVDVGVVTLNPLKYPLVNLPFKMVEKVLRTFFNTRQKLCNKGADRLFPEEMRGELGPKLFSLADVNYRVRPFEITTEEYARICFAYKLICEEHPEVEDYNFRATKKTVAV
;
A
#
# COMPACT_ATOMS: atom_id res chain seq x y z
N MET A 1 17.69 -7.10 -17.67
CA MET A 1 18.51 -6.61 -18.80
C MET A 1 19.88 -7.27 -18.80
N THR A 2 20.32 -7.81 -19.94
CA THR A 2 21.63 -8.44 -20.11
C THR A 2 22.20 -8.08 -21.49
N VAL A 3 23.49 -7.70 -21.59
CA VAL A 3 24.16 -7.59 -22.90
C VAL A 3 24.26 -8.99 -23.51
N THR A 4 23.84 -9.17 -24.75
CA THR A 4 23.88 -10.47 -25.44
C THR A 4 24.68 -10.42 -26.73
N VAL A 5 24.78 -9.24 -27.34
CA VAL A 5 25.49 -9.06 -28.62
C VAL A 5 26.43 -7.85 -28.51
N LEU A 6 27.64 -8.01 -29.01
CA LEU A 6 28.64 -6.95 -29.16
C LEU A 6 29.05 -6.89 -30.62
N VAL A 7 29.05 -5.69 -31.19
CA VAL A 7 29.55 -5.48 -32.56
C VAL A 7 30.50 -4.31 -32.59
N THR A 8 31.74 -4.57 -32.99
CA THR A 8 32.80 -3.55 -33.05
C THR A 8 32.79 -2.83 -34.39
N ALA A 9 33.37 -1.63 -34.46
CA ALA A 9 33.50 -0.87 -35.71
C ALA A 9 34.28 -1.63 -36.83
N ASP A 10 35.12 -2.59 -36.47
CA ASP A 10 35.79 -3.53 -37.37
C ASP A 10 34.84 -4.54 -38.06
N GLY A 11 33.57 -4.61 -37.63
CA GLY A 11 32.59 -5.59 -38.09
C GLY A 11 32.70 -6.96 -37.40
N TYR A 12 33.46 -7.06 -36.31
CA TYR A 12 33.49 -8.25 -35.48
C TYR A 12 32.23 -8.39 -34.64
N ILE A 13 31.72 -9.61 -34.54
CA ILE A 13 30.51 -9.93 -33.79
C ILE A 13 30.88 -10.91 -32.69
N ALA A 14 30.51 -10.56 -31.46
CA ALA A 14 30.61 -11.44 -30.31
C ALA A 14 29.25 -11.62 -29.63
N GLU A 15 28.99 -12.82 -29.15
CA GLU A 15 27.87 -13.14 -28.28
C GLU A 15 28.35 -13.18 -26.83
N LEU A 16 27.56 -12.62 -25.92
CA LEU A 16 27.83 -12.68 -24.51
C LEU A 16 26.84 -13.63 -23.83
N THR A 17 27.38 -14.66 -23.19
CA THR A 17 26.60 -15.66 -22.47
C THR A 17 26.43 -15.31 -20.99
N GLY A 18 25.48 -15.97 -20.32
CA GLY A 18 25.17 -15.77 -18.90
C GLY A 18 24.24 -14.59 -18.65
N ALA A 19 23.25 -14.77 -17.79
CA ALA A 19 22.26 -13.75 -17.43
C ALA A 19 22.55 -13.16 -16.04
N GLY A 20 22.11 -11.92 -15.81
CA GLY A 20 22.25 -11.24 -14.52
C GLY A 20 23.46 -10.30 -14.42
N TYR A 21 23.57 -9.66 -13.26
CA TYR A 21 24.56 -8.64 -12.94
C TYR A 21 25.76 -9.26 -12.21
N ASN A 22 26.43 -10.20 -12.85
CA ASN A 22 27.60 -10.92 -12.33
C ASN A 22 28.64 -11.17 -13.44
N ASP A 23 29.75 -11.81 -13.07
CA ASP A 23 30.82 -12.21 -13.99
C ASP A 23 30.63 -13.62 -14.58
N HIS A 24 29.50 -14.28 -14.29
CA HIS A 24 29.19 -15.59 -14.84
C HIS A 24 28.80 -15.50 -16.31
N GLY A 25 29.67 -15.99 -17.18
CA GLY A 25 29.47 -15.99 -18.61
C GLY A 25 30.80 -15.84 -19.35
N GLN A 26 30.73 -15.88 -20.67
CA GLN A 26 31.89 -15.69 -21.55
C GLN A 26 31.51 -14.97 -22.83
N VAL A 27 32.49 -14.22 -23.37
CA VAL A 27 32.44 -13.60 -24.69
C VAL A 27 32.84 -14.63 -25.74
N LEU A 28 31.88 -15.02 -26.60
CA LEU A 28 32.05 -15.93 -27.71
C LEU A 28 32.18 -15.14 -29.02
N LEU A 29 33.34 -15.21 -29.68
CA LEU A 29 33.56 -14.56 -30.97
C LEU A 29 32.95 -15.39 -32.09
N HIS A 30 32.04 -14.80 -32.87
CA HIS A 30 31.36 -15.48 -33.98
C HIS A 30 31.90 -15.06 -35.35
N LYS A 31 32.15 -13.76 -35.53
CA LYS A 31 32.67 -13.20 -36.77
C LYS A 31 33.96 -12.45 -36.46
N CYS A 32 35.11 -13.05 -36.77
CA CYS A 32 36.42 -12.40 -36.67
C CYS A 32 37.41 -12.97 -37.70
N ASP A 33 38.35 -12.16 -38.15
CA ASP A 33 39.50 -12.57 -38.96
C ASP A 33 40.72 -12.94 -38.09
N SER A 34 40.82 -12.37 -36.88
CA SER A 34 41.84 -12.66 -35.88
C SER A 34 41.24 -12.56 -34.47
N SER A 35 41.41 -13.62 -33.68
CA SER A 35 40.87 -13.69 -32.31
C SER A 35 41.44 -12.62 -31.38
N ASP A 36 42.73 -12.30 -31.52
CA ASP A 36 43.41 -11.37 -30.62
C ASP A 36 42.99 -9.93 -30.94
N ARG A 37 42.90 -9.58 -32.23
CA ARG A 37 42.37 -8.27 -32.65
C ARG A 37 40.91 -8.10 -32.27
N ALA A 38 40.09 -9.12 -32.46
CA ALA A 38 38.68 -9.05 -32.07
C ALA A 38 38.50 -8.88 -30.55
N ARG A 39 39.30 -9.58 -29.73
CA ARG A 39 39.31 -9.37 -28.27
C ARG A 39 39.74 -7.95 -27.91
N GLU A 40 40.74 -7.40 -28.57
CA GLU A 40 41.19 -6.02 -28.33
C GLU A 40 40.11 -4.98 -28.70
N SER A 41 39.45 -5.13 -29.85
CA SER A 41 38.36 -4.24 -30.26
C SER A 41 37.15 -4.35 -29.32
N VAL A 42 36.81 -5.56 -28.86
CA VAL A 42 35.77 -5.77 -27.83
C VAL A 42 36.16 -5.12 -26.50
N TYR A 43 37.42 -5.27 -26.07
CA TYR A 43 37.93 -4.61 -24.86
C TYR A 43 37.76 -3.10 -24.96
N LYS A 44 38.18 -2.47 -26.06
CA LYS A 44 38.06 -1.00 -26.25
C LYS A 44 36.59 -0.55 -26.30
N LEU A 45 35.69 -1.36 -26.86
CA LEU A 45 34.25 -1.10 -26.87
C LEU A 45 33.67 -1.12 -25.44
N LEU A 46 33.97 -2.17 -24.66
CA LEU A 46 33.50 -2.34 -23.30
C LEU A 46 34.13 -1.33 -22.33
N GLU A 47 35.38 -0.91 -22.56
CA GLU A 47 36.05 0.14 -21.80
C GLU A 47 35.27 1.45 -21.83
N VAL A 48 34.74 1.87 -23.00
CA VAL A 48 33.88 3.05 -23.10
C VAL A 48 32.63 2.88 -22.22
N GLY A 49 31.96 1.74 -22.31
CA GLY A 49 30.73 1.44 -21.57
C GLY A 49 30.94 1.28 -20.05
N ALA A 50 32.14 0.88 -19.62
CA ALA A 50 32.49 0.71 -18.21
C ALA A 50 32.93 2.03 -17.56
N VAL A 51 33.66 2.89 -18.26
CA VAL A 51 34.14 4.17 -17.70
C VAL A 51 33.07 5.27 -17.78
N CYS A 52 32.33 5.33 -18.89
CA CYS A 52 31.17 6.21 -19.03
C CYS A 52 29.95 5.57 -18.35
N ASN A 53 29.99 5.40 -17.03
CA ASN A 53 29.02 4.61 -16.27
C ASN A 53 28.91 5.08 -14.82
N ASN A 54 27.69 5.11 -14.28
CA ASN A 54 27.44 5.46 -12.88
C ASN A 54 26.93 4.29 -12.03
N ALA A 55 26.73 3.11 -12.63
CA ALA A 55 26.29 1.92 -11.92
C ALA A 55 27.45 1.18 -11.25
N VAL A 56 27.14 0.55 -10.12
CA VAL A 56 28.07 -0.28 -9.34
C VAL A 56 27.40 -1.62 -9.08
N ILE A 57 28.13 -2.70 -9.26
CA ILE A 57 27.68 -4.05 -8.91
C ILE A 57 28.42 -4.48 -7.64
N HIS A 58 27.67 -4.79 -6.58
CA HIS A 58 28.23 -5.28 -5.32
C HIS A 58 27.50 -6.57 -4.91
N ASN A 59 28.23 -7.69 -4.77
CA ASN A 59 27.65 -9.01 -4.45
C ASN A 59 26.43 -9.34 -5.32
N GLU A 60 26.59 -9.26 -6.65
CA GLU A 60 25.53 -9.46 -7.66
C GLU A 60 24.33 -8.50 -7.58
N THR A 61 24.34 -7.56 -6.63
CA THR A 61 23.31 -6.54 -6.48
C THR A 61 23.71 -5.31 -7.29
N LEU A 62 22.83 -4.90 -8.19
CA LEU A 62 23.01 -3.70 -8.99
C LEU A 62 22.58 -2.45 -8.21
N LEU A 63 23.47 -1.48 -8.11
CA LEU A 63 23.20 -0.11 -7.70
C LEU A 63 23.31 0.80 -8.93
N GLY A 64 22.24 1.50 -9.30
CA GLY A 64 22.20 2.36 -10.49
C GLY A 64 21.25 1.84 -11.57
N GLN A 65 21.39 2.35 -12.79
CA GLN A 65 20.45 2.04 -13.88
C GLN A 65 20.68 0.63 -14.46
N PRO A 66 19.62 -0.18 -14.69
CA PRO A 66 19.71 -1.53 -15.26
C PRO A 66 20.52 -1.63 -16.56
N THR A 67 20.42 -0.62 -17.42
CA THR A 67 21.16 -0.54 -18.68
C THR A 67 22.66 -0.37 -18.44
N GLU A 68 23.02 0.47 -17.48
CA GLU A 68 24.41 0.73 -17.11
C GLU A 68 25.05 -0.47 -16.41
N GLY A 69 24.30 -1.12 -15.52
CA GLY A 69 24.72 -2.37 -14.88
C GLY A 69 25.00 -3.49 -15.89
N ALA A 70 24.20 -3.59 -16.95
CA ALA A 70 24.41 -4.59 -18.00
C ALA A 70 25.76 -4.38 -18.73
N LEU A 71 26.21 -3.14 -18.89
CA LEU A 71 27.53 -2.83 -19.47
C LEU A 71 28.67 -3.20 -18.53
N ILE A 72 28.53 -2.96 -17.22
CA ILE A 72 29.53 -3.37 -16.22
C ILE A 72 29.63 -4.88 -16.16
N ALA A 73 28.50 -5.59 -16.12
CA ALA A 73 28.48 -7.05 -16.15
C ALA A 73 29.12 -7.61 -17.43
N ALA A 74 28.93 -6.94 -18.58
CA ALA A 74 29.60 -7.31 -19.83
C ALA A 74 31.12 -7.14 -19.77
N ALA A 75 31.62 -6.06 -19.17
CA ALA A 75 33.03 -5.87 -18.91
C ALA A 75 33.59 -6.95 -17.97
N MET A 76 32.89 -7.26 -16.87
CA MET A 76 33.27 -8.31 -15.92
C MET A 76 33.41 -9.69 -16.58
N LYS A 77 32.44 -10.07 -17.43
CA LYS A 77 32.47 -11.34 -18.19
C LYS A 77 33.58 -11.40 -19.26
N HIS A 78 34.14 -10.25 -19.62
CA HIS A 78 35.35 -10.17 -20.45
C HIS A 78 36.64 -10.15 -19.60
N GLY A 79 36.56 -10.37 -18.29
CA GLY A 79 37.68 -10.31 -17.36
C GLY A 79 38.13 -8.89 -17.00
N MET A 80 37.31 -7.89 -17.29
CA MET A 80 37.62 -6.48 -17.02
C MET A 80 37.03 -6.05 -15.68
N TYR A 81 37.87 -5.95 -14.66
CA TYR A 81 37.49 -5.49 -13.33
C TYR A 81 38.14 -4.13 -13.03
N ASN A 82 37.42 -3.24 -12.33
CA ASN A 82 37.91 -1.93 -11.90
C ASN A 82 38.50 -1.05 -13.02
N VAL A 83 37.97 -1.15 -14.24
CA VAL A 83 38.43 -0.36 -15.41
C VAL A 83 38.30 1.14 -15.14
N THR A 84 37.24 1.54 -14.44
CA THR A 84 37.00 2.91 -13.97
C THR A 84 38.18 3.47 -13.18
N ASP A 85 38.87 2.63 -12.39
CA ASP A 85 39.97 3.07 -11.54
C ASP A 85 41.22 3.45 -12.33
N ARG A 86 41.29 3.07 -13.61
CA ARG A 86 42.36 3.50 -14.52
C ARG A 86 42.21 4.94 -14.98
N TYR A 87 41.05 5.55 -14.76
CA TYR A 87 40.73 6.90 -15.21
C TYR A 87 40.42 7.84 -14.03
N VAL A 88 40.70 9.12 -14.22
CA VAL A 88 40.15 10.21 -13.40
C VAL A 88 39.11 10.92 -14.23
N ARG A 89 37.84 10.85 -13.82
CA ARG A 89 36.74 11.59 -14.44
C ARG A 89 36.86 13.07 -14.04
N LEU A 90 37.15 13.93 -15.02
CA LEU A 90 37.26 15.37 -14.84
C LEU A 90 35.90 16.06 -14.91
N GLN A 91 35.04 15.59 -15.82
CA GLN A 91 33.73 16.17 -16.05
C GLN A 91 32.74 15.10 -16.52
N GLU A 92 31.49 15.25 -16.12
CA GLU A 92 30.38 14.40 -16.53
C GLU A 92 29.30 15.23 -17.22
N TYR A 93 28.79 14.71 -18.32
CA TYR A 93 27.58 15.14 -19.00
C TYR A 93 26.56 14.01 -18.84
N PRO A 94 25.66 14.11 -17.84
CA PRO A 94 24.74 13.04 -17.50
C PRO A 94 23.75 12.80 -18.65
N PHE A 95 23.18 11.60 -18.69
CA PHE A 95 22.15 11.27 -19.67
C PHE A 95 20.94 12.20 -19.53
N SER A 96 20.44 12.72 -20.65
CA SER A 96 19.13 13.38 -20.73
C SER A 96 18.30 12.78 -21.86
N SER A 97 16.98 12.68 -21.66
CA SER A 97 16.05 12.15 -22.66
C SER A 97 16.01 12.97 -23.96
N GLU A 98 16.37 14.25 -23.89
CA GLU A 98 16.48 15.14 -25.05
C GLU A 98 17.75 14.84 -25.87
N GLN A 99 18.90 14.68 -25.20
CA GLN A 99 20.18 14.43 -25.88
C GLN A 99 20.38 12.96 -26.25
N LYS A 100 19.73 12.03 -25.54
CA LYS A 100 19.82 10.56 -25.72
C LYS A 100 21.25 10.02 -25.70
N MET A 101 22.15 10.69 -25.00
CA MET A 101 23.56 10.31 -24.83
C MET A 101 24.08 10.73 -23.46
N MET A 102 25.14 10.06 -23.01
CA MET A 102 25.94 10.39 -21.82
C MET A 102 27.40 10.50 -22.26
N ALA A 103 28.14 11.44 -21.69
CA ALA A 103 29.56 11.59 -21.95
C ALA A 103 30.34 11.85 -20.66
N VAL A 104 31.54 11.28 -20.56
CA VAL A 104 32.49 11.59 -19.49
C VAL A 104 33.80 12.06 -20.09
N LYS A 105 34.33 13.16 -19.58
CA LYS A 105 35.67 13.64 -19.86
C LYS A 105 36.61 13.09 -18.81
N CYS A 106 37.66 12.40 -19.23
CA CYS A 106 38.57 11.73 -18.30
C CYS A 106 40.03 11.79 -18.78
N ILE A 107 40.94 11.53 -17.84
CA ILE A 107 42.37 11.33 -18.09
C ILE A 107 42.79 9.95 -17.58
N SER A 108 43.70 9.29 -18.28
CA SER A 108 44.30 8.03 -17.79
C SER A 108 45.23 8.31 -16.61
N LYS A 109 45.18 7.49 -15.55
CA LYS A 109 46.07 7.59 -14.38
C LYS A 109 47.49 7.11 -14.67
N TYR A 110 47.64 6.19 -15.62
CA TYR A 110 48.88 5.48 -15.89
C TYR A 110 49.63 6.00 -17.12
N ASP A 111 49.05 6.96 -17.83
CA ASP A 111 49.64 7.53 -19.03
C ASP A 111 50.37 8.83 -18.70
N ASN A 112 51.63 8.96 -19.12
CA ASN A 112 52.50 10.07 -18.72
C ASN A 112 52.04 11.41 -19.30
N ASP A 113 51.39 11.38 -20.47
CA ASP A 113 51.01 12.57 -21.22
C ASP A 113 49.68 13.21 -20.75
N LYS A 114 48.98 12.57 -19.80
CA LYS A 114 47.70 13.03 -19.19
C LYS A 114 46.71 13.61 -20.22
N VAL A 115 46.58 12.96 -21.37
CA VAL A 115 45.70 13.41 -22.45
C VAL A 115 44.23 13.30 -22.03
N GLU A 116 43.48 14.38 -22.22
CA GLU A 116 42.04 14.41 -21.98
C GLU A 116 41.29 13.67 -23.10
N ILE A 117 40.37 12.78 -22.72
CA ILE A 117 39.53 12.03 -23.67
C ILE A 117 38.08 12.05 -23.22
N PHE A 118 37.17 12.16 -24.20
CA PHE A 118 35.75 11.95 -24.02
C PHE A 118 35.40 10.49 -24.32
N LEU A 119 34.65 9.87 -23.42
CA LEU A 119 34.03 8.56 -23.61
C LEU A 119 32.52 8.75 -23.62
N VAL A 120 31.86 8.28 -24.66
CA VAL A 120 30.47 8.62 -24.98
C VAL A 120 29.67 7.35 -25.25
N LYS A 121 28.47 7.28 -24.67
CA LYS A 121 27.49 6.20 -24.92
C LYS A 121 26.09 6.76 -25.15
N GLY A 122 25.28 6.08 -25.95
CA GLY A 122 23.94 6.59 -26.28
C GLY A 122 23.34 6.02 -27.55
N ALA A 123 22.29 6.70 -28.03
CA ALA A 123 21.61 6.35 -29.27
C ALA A 123 22.53 6.54 -30.49
N ILE A 124 22.55 5.56 -31.41
CA ILE A 124 23.43 5.58 -32.57
C ILE A 124 23.19 6.82 -33.44
N GLU A 125 21.94 7.22 -33.64
CA GLU A 125 21.56 8.39 -34.44
C GLU A 125 22.01 9.73 -33.81
N LYS A 126 22.40 9.74 -32.52
CA LYS A 126 22.94 10.94 -31.85
C LYS A 126 24.46 10.92 -31.76
N ILE A 127 25.07 9.75 -31.69
CA ILE A 127 26.52 9.59 -31.57
C ILE A 127 27.20 9.62 -32.93
N LEU A 128 26.64 8.92 -33.92
CA LEU A 128 27.30 8.75 -35.21
C LEU A 128 27.52 10.08 -35.96
N PRO A 129 26.59 11.06 -35.95
CA PRO A 129 26.85 12.38 -36.53
C PRO A 129 27.95 13.20 -35.84
N LYS A 130 28.37 12.80 -34.63
CA LYS A 130 29.48 13.40 -33.89
C LYS A 130 30.81 12.68 -34.12
N CYS A 131 30.79 11.58 -34.88
CA CYS A 131 31.96 10.79 -35.19
C CYS A 131 32.58 11.24 -36.53
N THR A 132 33.86 11.55 -36.52
CA THR A 132 34.67 11.85 -37.71
C THR A 132 35.48 10.65 -38.15
N LYS A 133 35.68 9.69 -37.24
CA LYS A 133 36.54 8.51 -37.40
C LYS A 133 35.83 7.27 -36.88
N TYR A 134 36.36 6.10 -37.21
CA TYR A 134 35.97 4.82 -36.63
C TYR A 134 37.20 3.95 -36.35
N SER A 135 37.10 3.07 -35.36
CA SER A 135 38.17 2.13 -35.02
C SER A 135 38.28 1.05 -36.11
N TRP A 136 39.47 0.86 -36.66
CA TRP A 136 39.73 -0.16 -37.68
C TRP A 136 41.16 -0.73 -37.58
N ASN A 137 41.31 -2.05 -37.48
CA ASN A 137 42.59 -2.78 -37.43
C ASN A 137 43.59 -2.22 -36.40
N GLY A 138 43.13 -1.90 -35.20
CA GLY A 138 43.97 -1.36 -34.12
C GLY A 138 44.30 0.14 -34.25
N GLY A 139 43.97 0.76 -35.38
CA GLY A 139 44.10 2.20 -35.63
C GLY A 139 42.75 2.91 -35.77
N VAL A 140 42.77 4.09 -36.40
CA VAL A 140 41.57 4.88 -36.72
C VAL A 140 41.50 5.17 -38.22
N GLN A 141 40.30 5.13 -38.79
CA GLN A 141 40.03 5.55 -40.17
C GLN A 141 38.97 6.64 -40.21
N THR A 142 39.02 7.48 -41.24
CA THR A 142 38.01 8.53 -41.47
C THR A 142 36.66 7.92 -41.78
N LEU A 143 35.61 8.41 -41.11
CA LEU A 143 34.24 7.98 -41.35
C LEU A 143 33.75 8.51 -42.70
N THR A 144 33.29 7.62 -43.56
CA THR A 144 32.67 7.96 -44.85
C THR A 144 31.16 7.79 -44.75
N SER A 145 30.37 8.52 -45.54
CA SER A 145 28.91 8.40 -45.54
C SER A 145 28.42 6.98 -45.85
N LYS A 146 29.18 6.21 -46.65
CA LYS A 146 28.89 4.79 -46.89
C LYS A 146 29.05 3.96 -45.62
N LYS A 147 30.16 4.15 -44.88
CA LYS A 147 30.40 3.44 -43.63
C LYS A 147 29.43 3.84 -42.52
N GLU A 148 29.05 5.11 -42.50
CA GLU A 148 27.99 5.60 -41.61
C GLU A 148 26.67 4.85 -41.84
N GLN A 149 26.25 4.70 -43.11
CA GLN A 149 25.07 3.92 -43.48
C GLN A 149 25.21 2.43 -43.14
N ASP A 150 26.39 1.83 -43.35
CA ASP A 150 26.65 0.43 -42.97
C ASP A 150 26.43 0.22 -41.45
N PHE A 151 26.94 1.13 -40.60
CA PHE A 151 26.79 1.02 -39.14
C PHE A 151 25.33 1.23 -38.68
N ILE A 152 24.60 2.14 -39.34
CA ILE A 152 23.17 2.33 -39.08
C ILE A 152 22.40 1.05 -39.45
N ALA A 153 22.67 0.46 -40.63
CA ALA A 153 22.03 -0.78 -41.05
C ALA A 153 22.31 -1.93 -40.07
N GLU A 154 23.53 -2.06 -39.58
CA GLU A 154 23.90 -3.06 -38.58
C GLU A 154 23.17 -2.87 -37.24
N ALA A 155 23.01 -1.62 -36.79
CA ALA A 155 22.19 -1.32 -35.61
C ALA A 155 20.72 -1.70 -35.80
N HIS A 156 20.14 -1.45 -36.98
CA HIS A 156 18.77 -1.87 -37.30
C HIS A 156 18.61 -3.40 -37.25
N GLU A 157 19.57 -4.15 -37.80
CA GLU A 157 19.54 -5.63 -37.75
C GLU A 157 19.58 -6.18 -36.32
N ILE A 158 20.33 -5.54 -35.42
CA ILE A 158 20.34 -5.90 -34.00
C ILE A 158 19.02 -5.49 -33.33
N GLY A 159 18.51 -4.29 -33.64
CA GLY A 159 17.23 -3.78 -33.11
C GLY A 159 16.05 -4.69 -33.44
N ARG A 160 15.98 -5.19 -34.68
CA ARG A 160 14.93 -6.13 -35.16
C ARG A 160 14.89 -7.45 -34.40
N LYS A 161 15.96 -7.80 -33.69
CA LYS A 161 16.00 -8.97 -32.79
C LYS A 161 15.40 -8.65 -31.41
N GLY A 162 14.81 -7.48 -31.21
CA GLY A 162 14.27 -7.01 -29.92
C GLY A 162 15.36 -6.58 -28.93
N LEU A 163 16.57 -6.29 -29.40
CA LEU A 163 17.66 -5.85 -28.54
C LEU A 163 17.73 -4.32 -28.49
N ARG A 164 17.94 -3.77 -27.29
CA ARG A 164 18.24 -2.35 -27.08
C ARG A 164 19.67 -2.06 -27.55
N VAL A 165 19.81 -1.22 -28.57
CA VAL A 165 21.10 -0.87 -29.16
C VAL A 165 21.70 0.38 -28.53
N ILE A 166 22.95 0.30 -28.10
CA ILE A 166 23.71 1.45 -27.57
C ILE A 166 25.03 1.57 -28.32
N ALA A 167 25.25 2.72 -28.94
CA ALA A 167 26.50 3.06 -29.59
C ALA A 167 27.52 3.60 -28.59
N MET A 168 28.78 3.30 -28.85
CA MET A 168 29.93 3.73 -28.05
C MET A 168 30.92 4.48 -28.94
N ALA A 169 31.43 5.60 -28.45
CA ALA A 169 32.43 6.38 -29.15
C ALA A 169 33.42 7.02 -28.17
N ARG A 170 34.63 7.33 -28.66
CA ARG A 170 35.66 8.03 -27.90
C ARG A 170 36.40 9.06 -28.73
N GLY A 171 36.85 10.16 -28.15
CA GLY A 171 37.64 11.15 -28.90
C GLY A 171 38.13 12.32 -28.07
N PRO A 172 39.00 13.17 -28.62
CA PRO A 172 39.53 14.35 -27.93
C PRO A 172 38.46 15.41 -27.65
N THR A 173 37.40 15.48 -28.47
CA THR A 173 36.29 16.44 -28.32
C THR A 173 34.96 15.78 -28.66
N LEU A 174 33.84 16.38 -28.22
CA LEU A 174 32.48 15.89 -28.52
C LEU A 174 32.08 16.06 -30.01
N GLN A 175 32.91 16.71 -30.82
CA GLN A 175 32.72 16.93 -32.25
C GLN A 175 33.69 16.13 -33.13
N ASP A 176 34.73 15.53 -32.53
CA ASP A 176 35.73 14.68 -33.20
C ASP A 176 35.79 13.33 -32.49
N LEU A 177 34.70 12.56 -32.58
CA LEU A 177 34.64 11.23 -31.97
C LEU A 177 35.08 10.13 -32.96
N THR A 178 35.61 9.05 -32.39
CA THR A 178 35.89 7.78 -33.07
C THR A 178 34.83 6.77 -32.65
N TYR A 179 34.06 6.28 -33.62
CA TYR A 179 33.09 5.22 -33.41
C TYR A 179 33.78 3.90 -33.06
N MET A 180 33.37 3.28 -31.96
CA MET A 180 33.97 2.03 -31.45
C MET A 180 33.12 0.81 -31.75
N GLY A 181 31.79 0.98 -31.85
CA GLY A 181 30.84 -0.11 -32.07
C GLY A 181 29.52 0.09 -31.32
N ILE A 182 28.72 -0.97 -31.30
CA ILE A 182 27.42 -1.04 -30.64
C ILE A 182 27.33 -2.28 -29.75
N VAL A 183 26.48 -2.17 -28.73
CA VAL A 183 26.09 -3.28 -27.86
C VAL A 183 24.59 -3.49 -27.92
N GLY A 184 24.17 -4.74 -28.02
CA GLY A 184 22.78 -5.18 -27.98
C GLY A 184 22.45 -5.71 -26.58
N ILE A 185 21.52 -5.04 -25.91
CA ILE A 185 21.02 -5.41 -24.57
C ILE A 185 19.66 -6.06 -24.73
N CYS A 186 19.54 -7.30 -24.26
CA CYS A 186 18.26 -8.00 -24.16
C CYS A 186 17.52 -7.54 -22.91
N ASP A 187 16.28 -7.07 -23.10
CA ASP A 187 15.30 -6.85 -22.04
C ASP A 187 14.05 -7.69 -22.36
N PRO A 188 14.01 -8.95 -21.90
CA PRO A 188 12.95 -9.86 -22.32
C PRO A 188 11.59 -9.42 -21.76
N PRO A 189 10.49 -9.57 -22.51
CA PRO A 189 9.16 -9.38 -21.96
C PRO A 189 8.93 -10.40 -20.83
N ARG A 190 8.11 -10.00 -19.85
CA ARG A 190 7.76 -10.89 -18.74
C ARG A 190 6.98 -12.12 -19.27
N PRO A 191 7.07 -13.27 -18.58
CA PRO A 191 6.23 -14.42 -18.88
C PRO A 191 4.74 -14.02 -18.88
N LEU A 192 3.92 -14.71 -19.68
CA LEU A 192 2.47 -14.55 -19.72
C LEU A 192 1.92 -13.20 -20.20
N VAL A 193 2.78 -12.24 -20.58
CA VAL A 193 2.33 -10.92 -21.07
C VAL A 193 1.50 -11.04 -22.35
N ARG A 194 1.87 -11.96 -23.24
CA ARG A 194 1.13 -12.18 -24.50
C ARG A 194 -0.28 -12.71 -24.22
N GLU A 195 -0.40 -13.74 -23.38
CA GLU A 195 -1.69 -14.29 -22.96
C GLU A 195 -2.54 -13.23 -22.25
N ALA A 196 -1.91 -12.40 -21.41
CA ALA A 196 -2.59 -11.34 -20.70
C ALA A 196 -3.14 -10.25 -21.65
N ILE A 197 -2.35 -9.80 -22.62
CA ILE A 197 -2.80 -8.84 -23.64
C ILE A 197 -3.97 -9.40 -24.45
N SER A 198 -3.90 -10.68 -24.82
CA SER A 198 -5.00 -11.34 -25.53
C SER A 198 -6.29 -11.38 -24.71
N THR A 199 -6.19 -11.74 -23.43
CA THR A 199 -7.32 -11.79 -22.49
C THR A 199 -7.95 -10.40 -22.27
N LEU A 200 -7.10 -9.38 -22.13
CA LEU A 200 -7.54 -7.98 -22.01
C LEU A 200 -8.25 -7.51 -23.29
N GLY A 201 -7.71 -7.83 -24.46
CA GLY A 201 -8.31 -7.51 -25.75
C GLY A 201 -9.70 -8.13 -25.93
N GLN A 202 -9.87 -9.40 -25.56
CA GLN A 202 -11.17 -10.09 -25.57
C GLN A 202 -12.18 -9.44 -24.58
N SER A 203 -11.68 -8.84 -23.51
CA SER A 203 -12.47 -8.14 -22.49
C SER A 203 -12.78 -6.67 -22.84
N GLY A 204 -12.43 -6.23 -24.04
CA GLY A 204 -12.63 -4.85 -24.53
C GLY A 204 -11.61 -3.84 -24.02
N VAL A 205 -10.50 -4.28 -23.43
CA VAL A 205 -9.42 -3.41 -22.95
C VAL A 205 -8.32 -3.33 -24.01
N GLN A 206 -8.06 -2.13 -24.52
CA GLN A 206 -6.97 -1.90 -25.49
C GLN A 206 -5.65 -1.67 -24.76
N VAL A 207 -4.63 -2.47 -25.10
CA VAL A 207 -3.26 -2.31 -24.58
C VAL A 207 -2.41 -1.57 -25.61
N LYS A 208 -1.69 -0.53 -25.16
CA LYS A 208 -0.78 0.26 -25.98
C LYS A 208 0.62 0.25 -25.36
N MET A 209 1.65 0.00 -26.18
CA MET A 209 3.05 0.03 -25.73
C MET A 209 3.63 1.43 -25.82
N VAL A 210 4.27 1.89 -24.74
CA VAL A 210 4.92 3.21 -24.69
C VAL A 210 6.36 3.02 -24.21
N THR A 211 7.35 3.17 -25.11
CA THR A 211 8.76 2.89 -24.82
C THR A 211 9.72 4.02 -25.26
N GLY A 212 10.86 4.13 -24.58
CA GLY A 212 11.98 4.99 -24.97
C GLY A 212 12.93 4.36 -26.00
N ASP A 213 12.70 3.08 -26.35
CA ASP A 213 13.51 2.34 -27.31
C ASP A 213 13.35 2.84 -28.76
N ALA A 214 14.26 2.38 -29.63
CA ALA A 214 14.19 2.65 -31.07
C ALA A 214 13.04 1.88 -31.72
N GLU A 215 12.65 2.30 -32.92
CA GLU A 215 11.52 1.73 -33.66
C GLU A 215 11.65 0.21 -33.85
N ASP A 216 12.77 -0.28 -34.37
CA ASP A 216 12.94 -1.71 -34.65
C ASP A 216 12.82 -2.57 -33.38
N THR A 217 13.40 -2.12 -32.27
CA THR A 217 13.30 -2.80 -30.98
C THR A 217 11.85 -2.78 -30.47
N ALA A 218 11.18 -1.63 -30.53
CA ALA A 218 9.80 -1.48 -30.08
C ALA A 218 8.84 -2.37 -30.88
N VAL A 219 8.98 -2.37 -32.22
CA VAL A 219 8.17 -3.20 -33.12
C VAL A 219 8.44 -4.69 -32.89
N ALA A 220 9.70 -5.10 -32.75
CA ALA A 220 10.05 -6.50 -32.49
C ALA A 220 9.47 -7.00 -31.15
N ILE A 221 9.56 -6.21 -30.08
CA ILE A 221 8.97 -6.56 -28.79
C ILE A 221 7.44 -6.55 -28.86
N ALA A 222 6.84 -5.57 -29.54
CA ALA A 222 5.39 -5.49 -29.74
C ALA A 222 4.84 -6.72 -30.46
N GLN A 223 5.48 -7.17 -31.54
CA GLN A 223 5.13 -8.42 -32.23
C GLN A 223 5.31 -9.65 -31.33
N THR A 224 6.35 -9.65 -30.50
CA THR A 224 6.61 -10.74 -29.54
C THR A 224 5.52 -10.83 -28.47
N ILE A 225 4.95 -9.72 -28.02
CA ILE A 225 3.85 -9.72 -27.03
C ILE A 225 2.45 -9.72 -27.65
N GLY A 226 2.33 -9.73 -28.99
CA GLY A 226 1.07 -9.86 -29.71
C GLY A 226 0.30 -8.56 -29.96
N LEU A 227 0.99 -7.42 -30.00
CA LEU A 227 0.40 -6.14 -30.41
C LEU A 227 0.47 -5.96 -31.93
N GLU A 228 -0.50 -5.23 -32.48
CA GLU A 228 -0.52 -4.84 -33.89
C GLU A 228 0.56 -3.79 -34.18
N THR A 229 1.29 -3.97 -35.28
CA THR A 229 2.41 -3.10 -35.68
C THR A 229 2.29 -2.65 -37.14
N LEU A 230 1.09 -2.34 -37.61
CA LEU A 230 0.94 -1.74 -38.93
C LEU A 230 1.64 -0.38 -38.94
N PRO A 231 2.25 0.07 -40.06
CA PRO A 231 2.98 1.34 -40.11
C PRO A 231 2.17 2.56 -39.64
N SER A 232 0.84 2.54 -39.85
CA SER A 232 -0.06 3.61 -39.38
C SER A 232 -0.36 3.58 -37.88
N GLN A 233 0.04 2.53 -37.17
CA GLN A 233 -0.20 2.32 -35.74
C GLN A 233 1.06 2.49 -34.88
N VAL A 234 2.20 2.79 -35.50
CA VAL A 234 3.49 2.98 -34.83
C VAL A 234 3.86 4.46 -34.94
N LEU A 235 3.97 5.15 -33.80
CA LEU A 235 4.22 6.59 -33.75
C LEU A 235 5.49 6.91 -32.95
N SER A 236 6.31 7.81 -33.48
CA SER A 236 7.51 8.30 -32.84
C SER A 236 7.22 9.45 -31.88
N GLY A 237 8.04 9.63 -30.85
CA GLY A 237 7.96 10.80 -29.97
C GLY A 237 8.06 12.13 -30.72
N GLU A 238 8.83 12.18 -31.81
CA GLU A 238 8.98 13.38 -32.64
C GLU A 238 7.70 13.68 -33.44
N GLN A 239 7.04 12.66 -33.98
CA GLN A 239 5.73 12.81 -34.62
C GLN A 239 4.69 13.31 -33.62
N LEU A 240 4.69 12.78 -32.39
CA LEU A 240 3.80 13.23 -31.32
C LEU A 240 4.05 14.69 -30.91
N ASP A 241 5.30 15.15 -30.93
CA ASP A 241 5.64 16.55 -30.63
C ASP A 241 5.26 17.51 -31.77
N ALA A 242 5.21 17.03 -33.00
CA ALA A 242 4.80 17.81 -34.17
C ALA A 242 3.28 17.97 -34.30
N PHE A 243 2.50 17.03 -33.75
CA PHE A 243 1.04 17.05 -33.82
C PHE A 243 0.41 18.12 -32.93
N THR A 244 -0.64 18.74 -33.45
CA THR A 244 -1.59 19.54 -32.66
C THR A 244 -2.45 18.66 -31.76
N GLU A 245 -3.10 19.24 -30.74
CA GLU A 245 -3.96 18.45 -29.84
C GLU A 245 -5.08 17.71 -30.58
N THR A 246 -5.63 18.29 -31.64
CA THR A 246 -6.68 17.67 -32.47
C THR A 246 -6.15 16.50 -33.30
N GLU A 247 -4.92 16.60 -33.82
CA GLU A 247 -4.28 15.51 -34.56
C GLU A 247 -3.88 14.37 -33.63
N LEU A 248 -3.41 14.71 -32.41
CA LEU A 248 -3.15 13.74 -31.35
C LEU A 248 -4.42 12.94 -31.02
N ASP A 249 -5.54 13.63 -30.82
CA ASP A 249 -6.82 13.01 -30.47
C ASP A 249 -7.39 12.13 -31.61
N ALA A 250 -6.99 12.36 -32.86
CA ALA A 250 -7.34 11.50 -33.99
C ALA A 250 -6.39 10.29 -34.13
N ALA A 251 -5.09 10.47 -33.91
CA ALA A 251 -4.07 9.45 -34.18
C ALA A 251 -3.86 8.45 -33.04
N ILE A 252 -3.82 8.92 -31.79
CA ILE A 252 -3.48 8.11 -30.60
C ILE A 252 -4.46 6.95 -30.35
N PRO A 253 -5.78 7.09 -30.53
CA PRO A 253 -6.72 5.99 -30.36
C PRO A 253 -6.42 4.79 -31.28
N HIS A 254 -5.89 5.04 -32.48
CA HIS A 254 -5.57 3.99 -33.46
C HIS A 254 -4.13 3.45 -33.35
N ALA A 255 -3.24 4.15 -32.65
CA ALA A 255 -1.86 3.72 -32.47
C ALA A 255 -1.70 2.67 -31.36
N SER A 256 -0.86 1.67 -31.60
CA SER A 256 -0.60 0.55 -30.69
C SER A 256 0.78 0.63 -30.06
N VAL A 257 1.74 1.26 -30.74
CA VAL A 257 3.14 1.33 -30.29
C VAL A 257 3.65 2.76 -30.41
N PHE A 258 4.21 3.27 -29.33
CA PHE A 258 4.89 4.56 -29.27
C PHE A 258 6.36 4.36 -28.90
N TYR A 259 7.28 4.87 -29.72
CA TYR A 259 8.72 4.68 -29.54
C TYR A 259 9.47 6.02 -29.43
N ARG A 260 10.69 5.99 -28.89
CA ARG A 260 11.48 7.20 -28.56
C ARG A 260 10.70 8.25 -27.75
N VAL A 261 9.80 7.79 -26.88
CA VAL A 261 8.84 8.65 -26.16
C VAL A 261 9.52 9.38 -24.99
N SER A 262 9.31 10.70 -24.89
CA SER A 262 9.74 11.51 -23.74
C SER A 262 8.71 11.50 -22.60
N PRO A 263 9.07 11.92 -21.37
CA PRO A 263 8.10 12.07 -20.28
C PRO A 263 6.90 12.95 -20.66
N LYS A 264 7.13 14.02 -21.43
CA LYS A 264 6.10 14.92 -21.93
C LYS A 264 5.14 14.21 -22.89
N ASN A 265 5.65 13.37 -23.78
CA ASN A 265 4.82 12.61 -24.71
C ASN A 265 3.96 11.57 -23.98
N LYS A 266 4.47 10.91 -22.92
CA LYS A 266 3.66 9.99 -22.10
C LYS A 266 2.43 10.68 -21.52
N LEU A 267 2.62 11.90 -20.98
CA LEU A 267 1.53 12.72 -20.46
C LEU A 267 0.55 13.15 -21.57
N ALA A 268 1.05 13.49 -22.76
CA ALA A 268 0.21 13.87 -23.90
C ALA A 268 -0.68 12.69 -24.37
N ILE A 269 -0.12 11.47 -24.40
CA ILE A 269 -0.86 10.25 -24.73
C ILE A 269 -2.02 10.02 -23.75
N VAL A 270 -1.74 10.08 -22.44
CA VAL A 270 -2.76 9.93 -21.40
C VAL A 270 -3.87 10.98 -21.55
N LYS A 271 -3.51 12.25 -21.72
CA LYS A 271 -4.50 13.34 -21.88
C LYS A 271 -5.36 13.16 -23.13
N SER A 272 -4.77 12.75 -24.25
CA SER A 272 -5.49 12.54 -25.50
C SER A 272 -6.51 11.40 -25.40
N LEU A 273 -6.11 10.28 -24.80
CA LEU A 273 -7.02 9.15 -24.53
C LEU A 273 -8.16 9.54 -23.58
N GLN A 274 -7.87 10.34 -22.54
CA GLN A 274 -8.90 10.88 -21.63
C GLN A 274 -9.87 11.83 -22.36
N ARG A 275 -9.39 12.72 -23.22
CA ARG A 275 -10.23 13.65 -24.00
C ARG A 275 -11.14 12.93 -25.00
N THR A 276 -10.68 11.80 -25.54
CA THR A 276 -11.46 10.95 -26.44
C THR A 276 -12.43 10.01 -25.71
N GLY A 277 -12.56 10.15 -24.38
CA GLY A 277 -13.56 9.44 -23.57
C GLY A 277 -13.13 8.07 -23.06
N HIS A 278 -11.84 7.71 -23.19
CA HIS A 278 -11.31 6.46 -22.65
C HIS A 278 -10.94 6.63 -21.18
N ILE A 279 -11.14 5.57 -20.39
CA ILE A 279 -10.55 5.45 -19.05
C ILE A 279 -9.15 4.87 -19.22
N VAL A 280 -8.15 5.58 -18.71
CA VAL A 280 -6.74 5.28 -18.97
C VAL A 280 -6.06 4.71 -17.74
N GLY A 281 -5.64 3.45 -17.84
CA GLY A 281 -4.64 2.86 -16.93
C GLY A 281 -3.24 3.07 -17.50
N MET A 282 -2.33 3.63 -16.72
CA MET A 282 -0.92 3.78 -17.11
C MET A 282 -0.02 2.94 -16.21
N THR A 283 0.88 2.15 -16.80
CA THR A 283 1.92 1.42 -16.08
C THR A 283 3.27 2.14 -16.16
N GLY A 284 4.07 2.09 -15.09
CA GLY A 284 5.40 2.70 -15.08
C GLY A 284 6.28 2.27 -13.91
N ASP A 285 7.58 2.32 -14.11
CA ASP A 285 8.60 1.90 -13.13
C ASP A 285 9.68 2.96 -12.91
N GLY A 286 9.95 3.83 -13.89
CA GLY A 286 10.99 4.85 -13.82
C GLY A 286 10.47 6.23 -13.40
N VAL A 287 11.30 7.02 -12.72
CA VAL A 287 10.98 8.39 -12.22
C VAL A 287 10.30 9.29 -13.27
N ASN A 288 10.63 9.07 -14.54
CA ASN A 288 10.07 9.74 -15.71
C ASN A 288 8.58 9.49 -15.95
N ASP A 289 8.01 8.44 -15.36
CA ASP A 289 6.61 8.03 -15.52
C ASP A 289 5.69 8.68 -14.50
N GLY A 290 6.23 9.23 -13.40
CA GLY A 290 5.45 9.69 -12.25
C GLY A 290 4.36 10.72 -12.60
N VAL A 291 4.65 11.68 -13.48
CA VAL A 291 3.67 12.71 -13.86
C VAL A 291 2.51 12.12 -14.67
N ALA A 292 2.81 11.19 -15.57
CA ALA A 292 1.81 10.57 -16.43
C ALA A 292 1.01 9.50 -15.67
N LEU A 293 1.66 8.74 -14.77
CA LEU A 293 1.02 7.87 -13.78
C LEU A 293 0.01 8.64 -12.94
N LYS A 294 0.41 9.80 -12.40
CA LYS A 294 -0.49 10.60 -11.55
C LYS A 294 -1.66 11.21 -12.32
N LYS A 295 -1.50 11.40 -13.63
CA LYS A 295 -2.53 12.00 -14.48
C LYS A 295 -3.53 10.97 -15.01
N ALA A 296 -3.12 9.72 -15.16
CA ALA A 296 -3.99 8.62 -15.57
C ALA A 296 -5.18 8.46 -14.60
N ASP A 297 -6.26 7.84 -15.07
CA ASP A 297 -7.40 7.55 -14.20
C ASP A 297 -7.03 6.47 -13.17
N ILE A 298 -6.11 5.58 -13.55
CA ILE A 298 -5.47 4.61 -12.66
C ILE A 298 -3.98 4.56 -12.99
N GLY A 299 -3.13 5.10 -12.10
CA GLY A 299 -1.69 4.90 -12.15
C GLY A 299 -1.30 3.55 -11.55
N ILE A 300 -0.48 2.77 -12.27
CA ILE A 300 -0.03 1.42 -11.88
C ILE A 300 1.49 1.39 -11.79
N ALA A 301 2.05 1.25 -10.58
CA ALA A 301 3.49 1.15 -10.37
C ALA A 301 3.96 -0.28 -10.14
N MET A 302 5.18 -0.58 -10.56
CA MET A 302 5.86 -1.85 -10.27
C MET A 302 6.36 -1.86 -8.81
N GLY A 303 6.15 -2.96 -8.09
CA GLY A 303 6.50 -3.11 -6.67
C GLY A 303 7.97 -3.39 -6.40
N LYS A 304 8.61 -4.26 -7.17
CA LYS A 304 10.04 -4.61 -7.02
C LYS A 304 10.91 -3.64 -7.82
N ASN A 305 10.67 -3.52 -9.12
CA ASN A 305 11.50 -2.72 -10.02
C ASN A 305 11.12 -1.24 -10.08
N GLY A 306 9.96 -0.86 -9.55
CA GLY A 306 9.50 0.53 -9.59
C GLY A 306 10.23 1.42 -8.59
N THR A 307 10.59 2.62 -9.05
CA THR A 307 11.14 3.69 -8.21
C THR A 307 10.11 4.18 -7.19
N ASP A 308 10.57 4.67 -6.04
CA ASP A 308 9.68 5.15 -4.98
C ASP A 308 8.81 6.32 -5.45
N VAL A 309 9.34 7.17 -6.33
CA VAL A 309 8.60 8.26 -6.96
C VAL A 309 7.41 7.74 -7.78
N CYS A 310 7.56 6.62 -8.49
CA CYS A 310 6.45 5.99 -9.21
C CYS A 310 5.42 5.38 -8.29
N LYS A 311 5.87 4.68 -7.24
CA LYS A 311 5.00 4.04 -6.24
C LYS A 311 4.14 5.07 -5.50
N GLU A 312 4.70 6.24 -5.21
CA GLU A 312 3.98 7.36 -4.59
C GLU A 312 2.98 8.02 -5.55
N ALA A 313 3.33 8.10 -6.83
CA ALA A 313 2.47 8.70 -7.85
C ALA A 313 1.29 7.81 -8.27
N ALA A 314 1.42 6.48 -8.15
CA ALA A 314 0.43 5.51 -8.59
C ALA A 314 -0.73 5.31 -7.58
N ASP A 315 -1.87 4.86 -8.11
CA ASP A 315 -3.05 4.49 -7.33
C ASP A 315 -3.04 2.99 -6.96
N MET A 316 -2.34 2.18 -7.76
CA MET A 316 -2.18 0.73 -7.57
C MET A 316 -0.70 0.33 -7.72
N ILE A 317 -0.23 -0.60 -6.88
CA ILE A 317 1.14 -1.12 -6.91
C ILE A 317 1.11 -2.64 -7.12
N LEU A 318 1.80 -3.13 -8.15
CA LEU A 318 1.97 -4.55 -8.45
C LEU A 318 3.15 -5.11 -7.65
N VAL A 319 2.88 -5.61 -6.45
CA VAL A 319 3.93 -6.08 -5.51
C VAL A 319 4.83 -7.18 -6.09
N ASP A 320 4.27 -8.01 -6.97
CA ASP A 320 4.93 -9.12 -7.63
C ASP A 320 5.69 -8.74 -8.91
N ASP A 321 5.42 -7.54 -9.45
CA ASP A 321 5.77 -7.07 -10.79
C ASP A 321 5.15 -7.89 -11.94
N ASP A 322 4.01 -8.55 -11.69
CA ASP A 322 3.33 -9.37 -12.71
C ASP A 322 2.25 -8.58 -13.43
N PHE A 323 2.31 -8.59 -14.77
CA PHE A 323 1.30 -7.95 -15.61
C PHE A 323 -0.05 -8.69 -15.52
N TYR A 324 -0.03 -10.00 -15.25
CA TYR A 324 -1.25 -10.81 -15.10
C TYR A 324 -2.13 -10.32 -13.93
N THR A 325 -1.54 -9.78 -12.88
CA THR A 325 -2.24 -9.24 -11.70
C THR A 325 -3.17 -8.06 -12.06
N ILE A 326 -2.90 -7.36 -13.16
CA ILE A 326 -3.80 -6.30 -13.68
C ILE A 326 -5.15 -6.89 -14.11
N ILE A 327 -5.17 -8.09 -14.69
CA ILE A 327 -6.42 -8.76 -15.11
C ILE A 327 -7.28 -9.04 -13.89
N ALA A 328 -6.71 -9.67 -12.86
CA ALA A 328 -7.41 -9.96 -11.61
C ALA A 328 -7.96 -8.68 -10.94
N ALA A 329 -7.20 -7.58 -10.99
CA ALA A 329 -7.66 -6.30 -10.47
C ALA A 329 -8.86 -5.72 -11.27
N ILE A 330 -8.85 -5.85 -12.59
CA ILE A 330 -9.96 -5.44 -13.46
C ILE A 330 -11.20 -6.31 -13.21
N GLU A 331 -11.03 -7.61 -13.06
CA GLU A 331 -12.12 -8.55 -12.75
C GLU A 331 -12.80 -8.22 -11.42
N GLU A 332 -12.00 -8.03 -10.36
CA GLU A 332 -12.51 -7.67 -9.04
C GLU A 332 -13.19 -6.28 -9.07
N GLY A 333 -12.59 -5.31 -9.78
CA GLY A 333 -13.18 -3.99 -9.97
C GLY A 333 -14.56 -4.05 -10.65
N LYS A 334 -14.69 -4.86 -11.72
CA LYS A 334 -15.97 -5.09 -12.40
C LYS A 334 -17.00 -5.76 -11.50
N SER A 335 -16.59 -6.76 -10.71
CA SER A 335 -17.44 -7.44 -9.72
C SER A 335 -17.98 -6.48 -8.66
N ILE A 336 -17.11 -5.66 -8.07
CA ILE A 336 -17.49 -4.64 -7.09
C ILE A 336 -18.46 -3.63 -7.71
N PHE A 337 -18.16 -3.13 -8.91
CA PHE A 337 -19.03 -2.17 -9.59
C PHE A 337 -20.41 -2.77 -9.88
N TYR A 338 -20.48 -4.03 -10.34
CA TYR A 338 -21.74 -4.74 -10.56
C TYR A 338 -22.57 -4.84 -9.28
N ASN A 339 -21.95 -5.24 -8.16
CA ASN A 339 -22.60 -5.34 -6.87
C ASN A 339 -23.13 -3.99 -6.35
N ILE A 340 -22.34 -2.92 -6.51
CA ILE A 340 -22.77 -1.56 -6.16
C ILE A 340 -23.95 -1.14 -7.05
N ARG A 341 -23.88 -1.34 -8.37
CA ARG A 341 -24.96 -1.02 -9.32
C ARG A 341 -26.27 -1.69 -8.89
N ASN A 342 -26.20 -2.97 -8.54
CA ASN A 342 -27.37 -3.75 -8.13
C ASN A 342 -27.91 -3.33 -6.77
N PHE A 343 -27.04 -3.06 -5.80
CA PHE A 343 -27.44 -2.53 -4.50
C PHE A 343 -28.14 -1.18 -4.63
N VAL A 344 -27.56 -0.24 -5.39
CA VAL A 344 -28.16 1.08 -5.63
C VAL A 344 -29.50 0.95 -6.34
N ARG A 345 -29.63 0.07 -7.35
CA ARG A 345 -30.92 -0.19 -8.01
C ARG A 345 -31.97 -0.73 -7.03
N PHE A 346 -31.60 -1.70 -6.20
CA PHE A 346 -32.49 -2.26 -5.18
C PHE A 346 -32.94 -1.18 -4.17
N GLN A 347 -32.01 -0.34 -3.72
CA GLN A 347 -32.33 0.73 -2.77
C GLN A 347 -33.23 1.80 -3.39
N LEU A 348 -33.01 2.16 -4.67
CA LEU A 348 -33.85 3.11 -5.38
C LEU A 348 -35.24 2.53 -5.66
N SER A 349 -35.35 1.27 -6.08
CA SER A 349 -36.65 0.65 -6.37
C SER A 349 -37.54 0.54 -5.14
N THR A 350 -36.97 0.15 -4.00
CA THR A 350 -37.69 0.11 -2.71
C THR A 350 -38.12 1.51 -2.25
N SER A 351 -37.26 2.51 -2.43
CA SER A 351 -37.59 3.91 -2.11
C SER A 351 -38.71 4.47 -2.99
N ILE A 352 -38.65 4.22 -4.31
CA ILE A 352 -39.71 4.62 -5.26
C ILE A 352 -41.02 3.92 -4.90
N ALA A 353 -41.02 2.61 -4.65
CA ALA A 353 -42.22 1.87 -4.29
C ALA A 353 -42.87 2.40 -2.99
N ALA A 354 -42.07 2.66 -1.95
CA ALA A 354 -42.55 3.20 -0.68
C ALA A 354 -43.16 4.61 -0.86
N LEU A 355 -42.49 5.49 -1.59
CA LEU A 355 -42.98 6.85 -1.85
C LEU A 355 -44.23 6.85 -2.72
N SER A 356 -44.29 6.03 -3.78
CA SER A 356 -45.47 5.88 -4.63
C SER A 356 -46.68 5.37 -3.83
N LEU A 357 -46.47 4.44 -2.89
CA LEU A 357 -47.53 3.91 -2.03
C LEU A 357 -48.11 5.00 -1.10
N ILE A 358 -47.25 5.82 -0.49
CA ILE A 358 -47.67 6.94 0.37
C ILE A 358 -48.41 8.00 -0.46
N ALA A 359 -47.88 8.34 -1.64
CA ALA A 359 -48.50 9.31 -2.54
C ALA A 359 -49.91 8.85 -2.96
N LEU A 360 -50.08 7.58 -3.31
CA LEU A 360 -51.37 7.02 -3.71
C LEU A 360 -52.36 6.94 -2.54
N ALA A 361 -51.92 6.55 -1.35
CA ALA A 361 -52.75 6.55 -0.14
C ALA A 361 -53.24 7.96 0.21
N THR A 362 -52.36 8.96 0.10
CA THR A 362 -52.68 10.37 0.31
C THR A 362 -53.69 10.88 -0.72
N LEU A 363 -53.49 10.57 -2.00
CA LEU A 363 -54.40 10.96 -3.09
C LEU A 363 -55.82 10.38 -2.91
N MET A 364 -55.90 9.13 -2.45
CA MET A 364 -57.16 8.43 -2.20
C MET A 364 -57.80 8.76 -0.83
N SER A 365 -57.19 9.65 -0.03
CA SER A 365 -57.62 9.98 1.34
C SER A 365 -57.74 8.76 2.26
N ILE A 366 -56.87 7.76 2.08
CA ILE A 366 -56.80 6.55 2.91
C ILE A 366 -55.70 6.77 3.97
N PRO A 367 -55.85 6.28 5.21
CA PRO A 367 -54.79 6.33 6.20
C PRO A 367 -53.49 5.74 5.64
N ASN A 368 -52.38 6.48 5.78
CA ASN A 368 -51.11 6.07 5.20
C ASN A 368 -50.69 4.68 5.71
N PRO A 369 -50.41 3.72 4.81
CA PRO A 369 -50.07 2.35 5.19
C PRO A 369 -48.67 2.25 5.81
N LEU A 370 -47.82 3.26 5.56
CA LEU A 370 -46.46 3.36 6.08
C LEU A 370 -46.31 4.66 6.85
N ASN A 371 -45.85 4.56 8.09
CA ASN A 371 -45.55 5.71 8.95
C ASN A 371 -44.12 6.23 8.66
N ALA A 372 -43.82 7.50 8.94
CA ALA A 372 -42.50 8.09 8.60
C ALA A 372 -41.31 7.31 9.21
N MET A 373 -41.49 6.68 10.37
CA MET A 373 -40.49 5.79 10.99
C MET A 373 -40.28 4.45 10.25
N GLN A 374 -41.23 4.01 9.44
CA GLN A 374 -41.18 2.76 8.67
C GLN A 374 -40.57 2.95 7.27
N VAL A 375 -40.47 4.21 6.81
CA VAL A 375 -39.96 4.58 5.48
C VAL A 375 -38.47 4.96 5.53
N ASP A 376 -37.98 5.31 6.72
CA ASP A 376 -36.63 5.83 6.93
C ASP A 376 -35.56 4.72 6.81
N PRO A 377 -34.74 4.69 5.74
CA PRO A 377 -33.74 3.63 5.53
C PRO A 377 -32.61 3.68 6.57
N VAL A 378 -32.45 4.83 7.25
CA VAL A 378 -31.37 5.10 8.22
C VAL A 378 -31.54 4.28 9.51
N LYS A 379 -32.68 3.58 9.68
CA LYS A 379 -32.93 2.67 10.80
C LYS A 379 -33.20 1.21 10.41
N LEU A 380 -32.72 0.75 9.26
CA LEU A 380 -32.50 -0.68 9.00
C LEU A 380 -31.35 -1.21 9.89
N LYS A 381 -31.53 -1.15 11.22
CA LYS A 381 -30.74 -1.93 12.16
C LYS A 381 -31.21 -3.37 12.04
N GLN A 382 -30.28 -4.30 12.20
CA GLN A 382 -30.38 -5.76 12.40
C GLN A 382 -31.72 -6.35 12.89
N SER A 383 -32.56 -5.58 13.58
CA SER A 383 -33.90 -5.92 14.05
C SER A 383 -34.91 -6.34 12.97
N GLU A 384 -34.73 -6.01 11.69
CA GLU A 384 -35.68 -6.44 10.64
C GLU A 384 -35.35 -7.80 10.01
N VAL A 385 -34.08 -8.22 10.00
CA VAL A 385 -33.70 -9.60 9.65
C VAL A 385 -34.24 -10.60 10.69
N ASP A 386 -34.25 -10.18 11.96
CA ASP A 386 -34.87 -10.94 13.05
C ASP A 386 -36.40 -10.83 13.04
N PHE A 387 -36.97 -9.69 12.60
CA PHE A 387 -38.42 -9.51 12.44
C PHE A 387 -38.99 -10.33 11.28
N ILE A 388 -38.30 -10.46 10.15
CA ILE A 388 -38.72 -11.31 9.03
C ILE A 388 -38.75 -12.79 9.46
N LYS A 389 -37.74 -13.26 10.20
CA LYS A 389 -37.71 -14.61 10.81
C LYS A 389 -38.76 -14.81 11.91
N PHE A 390 -39.15 -13.75 12.62
CA PHE A 390 -40.20 -13.79 13.65
C PHE A 390 -41.62 -13.72 13.05
N VAL A 391 -41.80 -12.96 11.96
CA VAL A 391 -43.06 -12.80 11.22
C VAL A 391 -43.38 -14.08 10.43
N GLU A 392 -42.39 -14.75 9.86
CA GLU A 392 -42.55 -16.08 9.23
C GLU A 392 -43.03 -17.12 10.26
N LYS A 393 -42.59 -16.99 11.53
CA LYS A 393 -42.99 -17.87 12.64
C LYS A 393 -44.34 -17.51 13.29
N GLN A 394 -44.76 -16.23 13.26
CA GLN A 394 -46.08 -15.78 13.76
C GLN A 394 -47.20 -15.79 12.73
N ASN A 395 -46.89 -15.81 11.43
CA ASN A 395 -47.89 -15.83 10.37
C ASN A 395 -48.63 -17.18 10.25
N LEU A 396 -48.07 -18.29 10.72
CA LEU A 396 -48.79 -19.56 10.79
C LEU A 396 -49.97 -19.54 11.79
N ASP A 397 -49.86 -18.77 12.88
CA ASP A 397 -50.89 -18.71 13.92
C ASP A 397 -51.90 -17.56 13.74
N ARG A 398 -51.51 -16.48 13.05
CA ARG A 398 -52.42 -15.36 12.76
C ARG A 398 -53.36 -15.59 11.57
N VAL A 399 -52.98 -16.44 10.61
CA VAL A 399 -53.85 -16.84 9.49
C VAL A 399 -55.10 -17.59 9.99
N ARG A 400 -55.05 -18.26 11.15
CA ARG A 400 -56.24 -18.89 11.78
C ARG A 400 -57.17 -17.91 12.50
N LYS A 401 -56.73 -16.69 12.83
CA LYS A 401 -57.52 -15.70 13.61
C LYS A 401 -58.09 -14.54 12.80
N LEU A 402 -57.81 -14.45 11.50
CA LEU A 402 -58.27 -13.35 10.63
C LEU A 402 -59.56 -13.65 9.84
N GLN A 403 -60.34 -14.67 10.23
CA GLN A 403 -61.64 -14.97 9.59
C GLN A 403 -62.79 -14.03 10.00
N THR A 404 -62.60 -13.03 10.86
CA THR A 404 -63.71 -12.27 11.50
C THR A 404 -63.73 -10.75 11.33
N LEU A 405 -63.00 -10.15 10.40
CA LEU A 405 -63.16 -8.71 10.07
C LEU A 405 -63.33 -8.48 8.58
N ARG A 406 -64.54 -8.75 8.10
CA ARG A 406 -65.00 -8.46 6.75
C ARG A 406 -65.80 -7.16 6.75
N ARG A 407 -65.56 -6.36 5.69
CA ARG A 407 -66.41 -5.28 5.14
C ARG A 407 -66.12 -3.86 5.66
N LYS A 408 -65.16 -3.19 5.01
CA LYS A 408 -65.50 -1.96 4.24
C LYS A 408 -64.47 -1.53 3.18
N ASN A 409 -63.20 -1.98 3.21
CA ASN A 409 -62.19 -1.58 2.20
C ASN A 409 -61.34 -2.76 1.64
N LEU A 410 -61.90 -3.98 1.52
CA LEU A 410 -61.14 -5.15 1.07
C LEU A 410 -60.72 -5.06 -0.41
N ILE A 411 -61.57 -4.46 -1.25
CA ILE A 411 -61.30 -4.29 -2.69
C ILE A 411 -60.17 -3.28 -2.89
N THR A 412 -60.19 -2.17 -2.15
CA THR A 412 -59.18 -1.10 -2.22
C THR A 412 -57.81 -1.57 -1.74
N VAL A 413 -57.75 -2.33 -0.63
CA VAL A 413 -56.50 -2.91 -0.11
C VAL A 413 -55.93 -3.97 -1.06
N SER A 414 -56.80 -4.76 -1.70
CA SER A 414 -56.37 -5.78 -2.68
C SER A 414 -55.85 -5.15 -3.98
N LEU A 415 -56.48 -4.07 -4.46
CA LEU A 415 -56.03 -3.30 -5.62
C LEU A 415 -54.71 -2.57 -5.38
N LEU A 416 -54.53 -1.96 -4.20
CA LEU A 416 -53.27 -1.35 -3.78
C LEU A 416 -52.15 -2.39 -3.65
N GLY A 417 -52.44 -3.56 -3.06
CA GLY A 417 -51.49 -4.67 -2.97
C GLY A 417 -51.08 -5.21 -4.35
N LEU A 418 -52.04 -5.35 -5.27
CA LEU A 418 -51.79 -5.73 -6.67
C LEU A 418 -50.99 -4.67 -7.41
N GLY A 419 -51.24 -3.37 -7.17
CA GLY A 419 -50.46 -2.26 -7.72
C GLY A 419 -49.01 -2.27 -7.24
N VAL A 420 -48.77 -2.50 -5.95
CA VAL A 420 -47.41 -2.61 -5.40
C VAL A 420 -46.71 -3.87 -5.92
N LEU A 421 -47.38 -5.01 -5.97
CA LEU A 421 -46.84 -6.27 -6.51
C LEU A 421 -46.56 -6.19 -8.01
N SER A 422 -47.35 -5.44 -8.78
CA SER A 422 -47.12 -5.24 -10.21
C SER A 422 -46.01 -4.22 -10.47
N ILE A 423 -45.87 -3.15 -9.67
CA ILE A 423 -44.72 -2.23 -9.74
C ILE A 423 -43.43 -2.94 -9.31
N TYR A 424 -43.49 -3.74 -8.24
CA TYR A 424 -42.36 -4.54 -7.76
C TYR A 424 -42.00 -5.66 -8.75
N GLY A 425 -43.01 -6.34 -9.30
CA GLY A 425 -42.86 -7.36 -10.34
C GLY A 425 -42.33 -6.79 -11.65
N TYR A 426 -42.79 -5.60 -12.07
CA TYR A 426 -42.28 -4.89 -13.24
C TYR A 426 -40.84 -4.39 -13.01
N SER A 427 -40.51 -3.94 -11.79
CA SER A 427 -39.13 -3.59 -11.43
C SER A 427 -38.20 -4.79 -11.42
N ILE A 428 -38.65 -5.98 -11.01
CA ILE A 428 -37.87 -7.22 -11.09
C ILE A 428 -37.75 -7.71 -12.54
N TYR A 429 -38.83 -7.58 -13.31
CA TYR A 429 -38.87 -7.95 -14.73
C TYR A 429 -37.97 -7.06 -15.58
N SER A 430 -37.96 -5.74 -15.34
CA SER A 430 -37.05 -4.81 -16.03
C SER A 430 -35.58 -5.05 -15.67
N VAL A 431 -35.31 -5.46 -14.42
CA VAL A 431 -33.98 -5.92 -13.98
C VAL A 431 -33.52 -7.17 -14.73
N LYS A 432 -34.46 -8.03 -15.16
CA LYS A 432 -34.17 -9.25 -15.92
C LYS A 432 -34.06 -9.05 -17.43
N GLN A 433 -34.55 -7.93 -17.98
CA GLN A 433 -34.67 -7.72 -19.43
C GLN A 433 -33.50 -6.92 -20.04
N GLU A 434 -32.64 -6.29 -19.25
CA GLU A 434 -31.37 -5.73 -19.73
C GLU A 434 -30.33 -6.86 -19.88
N ASN A 435 -30.45 -7.64 -20.95
CA ASN A 435 -29.48 -8.66 -21.41
C ASN A 435 -28.15 -7.98 -21.81
N PHE A 436 -27.32 -7.62 -20.84
CA PHE A 436 -25.97 -7.10 -21.13
C PHE A 436 -24.83 -7.97 -20.59
N LEU A 437 -25.10 -9.05 -19.85
CA LEU A 437 -24.06 -9.80 -19.12
C LEU A 437 -24.36 -11.31 -18.94
N ASP A 438 -24.94 -11.99 -19.94
CA ASP A 438 -25.09 -13.46 -19.90
C ASP A 438 -23.79 -14.21 -20.28
N ASP A 439 -22.72 -13.51 -20.64
CA ASP A 439 -21.39 -14.11 -20.76
C ASP A 439 -20.60 -13.84 -19.47
N PHE A 440 -19.86 -14.83 -19.00
CA PHE A 440 -18.98 -14.87 -17.81
C PHE A 440 -19.56 -15.48 -16.53
N GLU A 441 -19.66 -16.82 -16.54
CA GLU A 441 -19.49 -17.61 -15.32
C GLU A 441 -18.02 -17.53 -14.87
N VAL A 442 -17.79 -17.01 -13.65
CA VAL A 442 -16.47 -17.03 -13.00
C VAL A 442 -16.49 -18.08 -11.87
N PRO A 443 -15.57 -19.06 -11.85
CA PRO A 443 -15.47 -20.01 -10.75
C PRO A 443 -14.87 -19.34 -9.50
N ALA A 444 -15.45 -19.67 -8.34
CA ALA A 444 -15.04 -19.15 -7.05
C ALA A 444 -13.74 -19.80 -6.55
N THR A 445 -12.62 -19.10 -6.68
CA THR A 445 -11.43 -19.32 -5.84
C THR A 445 -10.93 -18.00 -5.30
N THR A 446 -11.45 -17.62 -4.14
CA THR A 446 -11.07 -16.42 -3.40
C THR A 446 -9.74 -16.68 -2.70
N THR A 447 -8.70 -15.91 -3.03
CA THR A 447 -7.45 -15.86 -2.25
C THR A 447 -7.46 -14.55 -1.48
N GLU A 448 -7.57 -14.61 -0.15
CA GLU A 448 -7.64 -13.43 0.72
C GLU A 448 -6.29 -12.67 0.73
N ALA A 449 -6.31 -11.39 0.33
CA ALA A 449 -5.16 -10.51 0.42
C ALA A 449 -4.90 -10.06 1.88
N LEU A 450 -3.68 -10.32 2.38
CA LEU A 450 -3.23 -9.95 3.71
C LEU A 450 -3.11 -8.42 3.85
N ARG A 451 -3.91 -7.82 4.73
CA ARG A 451 -3.77 -6.42 5.18
C ARG A 451 -2.40 -6.21 5.86
N GLN A 452 -1.45 -5.54 5.19
CA GLN A 452 -0.16 -5.19 5.79
C GLN A 452 -0.08 -3.75 6.36
N LEU A 453 0.89 -3.60 7.27
CA LEU A 453 0.95 -2.74 8.45
C LEU A 453 1.33 -1.27 8.19
N SER A 454 1.00 -0.41 9.17
CA SER A 454 1.34 1.03 9.29
C SER A 454 1.19 1.85 8.00
N GLN A 455 0.00 2.39 7.78
CA GLN A 455 -0.28 3.16 6.57
C GLN A 455 -0.14 4.68 6.75
N ASN A 456 -0.13 5.27 7.95
CA ASN A 456 -0.26 6.74 8.10
C ASN A 456 0.92 7.34 8.89
N PHE A 457 1.84 8.02 8.21
CA PHE A 457 3.04 8.63 8.83
C PHE A 457 2.87 10.13 9.05
N LEU A 458 3.40 10.66 10.16
CA LEU A 458 3.47 12.11 10.40
C LEU A 458 4.79 12.65 9.88
N MET A 459 4.75 13.72 9.09
CA MET A 459 5.96 14.39 8.59
C MET A 459 6.10 15.82 9.10
N ASP A 460 5.04 16.42 9.65
CA ASP A 460 5.07 17.77 10.20
C ASP A 460 5.74 17.78 11.59
N GLU A 461 6.94 18.35 11.62
CA GLU A 461 7.77 18.43 12.82
C GLU A 461 7.12 19.22 13.96
N ARG A 462 6.23 20.18 13.66
CA ARG A 462 5.50 20.92 14.70
C ARG A 462 4.53 20.02 15.45
N ILE A 463 3.95 19.06 14.73
CA ILE A 463 2.99 18.10 15.29
C ILE A 463 3.75 17.03 16.08
N THR A 464 4.85 16.50 15.54
CA THR A 464 5.68 15.52 16.26
C THR A 464 6.29 16.12 17.53
N ASP A 465 6.78 17.36 17.50
CA ASP A 465 7.24 18.08 18.69
C ASP A 465 6.13 18.27 19.72
N LYS A 466 4.88 18.47 19.28
CA LYS A 466 3.71 18.59 20.16
C LYS A 466 3.35 17.24 20.80
N ILE A 467 3.50 16.11 20.08
CA ILE A 467 3.33 14.75 20.65
C ILE A 467 4.38 14.50 21.72
N VAL A 468 5.65 14.78 21.43
CA VAL A 468 6.75 14.59 22.40
C VAL A 468 6.57 15.51 23.62
N LYS A 469 6.10 16.75 23.44
CA LYS A 469 5.75 17.64 24.55
C LYS A 469 4.60 17.09 25.40
N ALA A 470 3.64 16.39 24.80
CA ALA A 470 2.53 15.78 25.52
C ALA A 470 2.96 14.60 26.41
N ALA A 471 4.05 13.91 26.06
CA ALA A 471 4.67 12.88 26.89
C ALA A 471 5.36 13.42 28.16
N GLY A 472 5.52 14.74 28.28
CA GLY A 472 6.10 15.39 29.45
C GLY A 472 7.62 15.52 29.37
N LYS A 473 8.30 15.51 30.53
CA LYS A 473 9.76 15.68 30.60
C LYS A 473 10.43 14.35 30.28
N ILE A 474 11.09 14.30 29.12
CA ILE A 474 11.84 13.11 28.64
C ILE A 474 13.36 13.32 28.59
N HIS A 475 13.85 14.50 28.96
CA HIS A 475 15.29 14.77 29.02
C HIS A 475 15.96 13.89 30.06
N ASN A 476 17.05 13.21 29.69
CA ASN A 476 17.77 12.24 30.52
C ASN A 476 16.88 11.08 31.04
N HIS A 477 15.76 10.79 30.38
CA HIS A 477 14.88 9.65 30.66
C HIS A 477 15.07 8.52 29.64
N PHE A 478 14.48 7.36 29.90
CA PHE A 478 14.41 6.24 28.96
C PHE A 478 13.12 6.35 28.16
N VAL A 479 13.23 6.29 26.83
CA VAL A 479 12.07 6.41 25.94
C VAL A 479 12.02 5.19 25.04
N CYS A 480 10.85 4.57 24.90
CA CYS A 480 10.59 3.64 23.82
C CYS A 480 9.60 4.24 22.83
N GLU A 481 10.01 4.28 21.57
CA GLU A 481 9.15 4.63 20.45
C GLU A 481 8.60 3.36 19.80
N VAL A 482 7.29 3.31 19.63
CA VAL A 482 6.59 2.20 18.98
C VAL A 482 6.18 2.57 17.57
N GLY A 483 6.71 1.84 16.59
CA GLY A 483 6.45 2.08 15.17
C GLY A 483 6.98 3.45 14.72
N PRO A 484 8.31 3.67 14.77
CA PRO A 484 8.91 4.94 14.36
C PRO A 484 8.68 5.26 12.87
N GLY A 485 8.44 4.26 12.02
CA GLY A 485 8.34 4.41 10.58
C GLY A 485 9.58 5.15 10.02
N PRO A 486 9.41 6.21 9.22
CA PRO A 486 10.53 6.98 8.67
C PRO A 486 11.31 7.81 9.72
N GLY A 487 10.94 7.76 11.01
CA GLY A 487 11.71 8.39 12.09
C GLY A 487 11.35 9.85 12.41
N SER A 488 10.17 10.33 12.00
CA SER A 488 9.75 11.71 12.24
C SER A 488 9.57 12.04 13.73
N ILE A 489 8.91 11.15 14.49
CA ILE A 489 8.76 11.30 15.95
C ILE A 489 10.10 11.02 16.63
N THR A 490 10.87 10.03 16.15
CA THR A 490 12.24 9.75 16.59
C THR A 490 13.10 11.02 16.61
N ARG A 491 13.07 11.82 15.55
CA ARG A 491 13.81 13.09 15.47
C ARG A 491 13.38 14.08 16.57
N SER A 492 12.07 14.24 16.78
CA SER A 492 11.53 15.09 17.84
C SER A 492 11.90 14.59 19.26
N ILE A 493 11.99 13.28 19.45
CA ILE A 493 12.45 12.67 20.71
C ILE A 493 13.93 12.98 20.93
N LEU A 494 14.79 12.74 19.92
CA LEU A 494 16.23 12.99 20.00
C LEU A 494 16.56 14.44 20.36
N LYS A 495 15.79 15.42 19.86
CA LYS A 495 15.92 16.85 20.23
C LYS A 495 15.77 17.13 21.72
N LYS A 496 15.10 16.25 22.48
CA LYS A 496 14.95 16.39 23.94
C LYS A 496 16.10 15.76 24.72
N ALA A 497 17.06 15.14 24.05
CA ALA A 497 18.19 14.45 24.64
C ALA A 497 17.76 13.47 25.76
N PRO A 498 17.00 12.41 25.41
CA PRO A 498 16.75 11.32 26.34
C PRO A 498 18.07 10.61 26.67
N LYS A 499 18.12 9.90 27.80
CA LYS A 499 19.30 9.10 28.16
C LYS A 499 19.45 7.90 27.24
N LYS A 500 18.33 7.23 26.94
CA LYS A 500 18.26 6.09 26.04
C LYS A 500 16.97 6.16 25.21
N LEU A 501 17.08 5.87 23.93
CA LEU A 501 15.95 5.76 23.00
C LEU A 501 15.94 4.35 22.40
N VAL A 502 14.89 3.59 22.67
CA VAL A 502 14.65 2.29 22.03
C VAL A 502 13.56 2.48 20.99
N VAL A 503 13.84 2.23 19.72
CA VAL A 503 12.80 2.26 18.67
C VAL A 503 12.47 0.84 18.26
N VAL A 504 11.19 0.46 18.31
CA VAL A 504 10.71 -0.88 17.92
C VAL A 504 9.93 -0.76 16.62
N GLU A 505 10.52 -1.22 15.53
CA GLU A 505 9.95 -1.15 14.18
C GLU A 505 9.75 -2.55 13.61
N LYS A 506 8.56 -2.83 13.09
CA LYS A 506 8.27 -4.12 12.47
C LYS A 506 8.69 -4.16 10.99
N ASP A 507 8.66 -3.01 10.33
CA ASP A 507 8.98 -2.88 8.92
C ASP A 507 10.47 -2.54 8.71
N ALA A 508 11.25 -3.56 8.32
CA ALA A 508 12.69 -3.43 8.11
C ALA A 508 13.08 -2.42 7.02
N ARG A 509 12.15 -1.98 6.16
CA ARG A 509 12.42 -0.95 5.13
C ARG A 509 12.85 0.39 5.72
N PHE A 510 12.48 0.68 6.96
CA PHE A 510 12.84 1.92 7.64
C PHE A 510 14.18 1.85 8.38
N LEU A 511 14.81 0.68 8.47
CA LEU A 511 16.08 0.48 9.16
C LEU A 511 17.18 1.46 8.69
N PRO A 512 17.39 1.71 7.37
CA PRO A 512 18.43 2.65 6.93
C PRO A 512 18.21 4.08 7.47
N THR A 513 16.98 4.56 7.47
CA THR A 513 16.65 5.91 7.96
C THR A 513 16.86 6.01 9.48
N LEU A 514 16.52 4.95 10.22
CA LEU A 514 16.72 4.91 11.67
C LEU A 514 18.20 4.82 12.04
N GLU A 515 19.01 4.05 11.30
CA GLU A 515 20.47 4.01 11.49
C GLU A 515 21.11 5.38 11.19
N LEU A 516 20.67 6.09 10.15
CA LEU A 516 21.12 7.47 9.91
C LEU A 516 20.80 8.41 11.07
N LEU A 517 19.60 8.30 11.67
CA LEU A 517 19.23 9.11 12.84
C LEU A 517 20.06 8.75 14.07
N LYS A 518 20.38 7.46 14.25
CA LYS A 518 21.24 6.97 15.32
C LYS A 518 22.67 7.48 15.15
N GLU A 519 23.25 7.39 13.96
CA GLU A 519 24.56 7.96 13.64
C GLU A 519 24.58 9.48 13.87
N ALA A 520 23.55 10.20 13.41
CA ALA A 520 23.44 11.64 13.57
C ALA A 520 23.25 12.08 15.03
N SER A 521 22.71 11.22 15.91
CA SER A 521 22.58 11.50 17.34
C SER A 521 23.92 11.50 18.09
N GLY A 522 24.96 10.88 17.50
CA GLY A 522 26.30 10.79 18.07
C GLY A 522 26.32 10.11 19.44
N SER A 523 27.28 10.47 20.30
CA SER A 523 27.42 9.90 21.65
C SER A 523 26.48 10.51 22.70
N HIS A 524 25.53 11.37 22.31
CA HIS A 524 24.70 12.14 23.26
C HIS A 524 23.45 11.37 23.72
N VAL A 525 22.99 10.39 22.94
CA VAL A 525 21.82 9.55 23.23
C VAL A 525 22.17 8.10 22.90
N ASP A 526 21.93 7.18 23.84
CA ASP A 526 22.03 5.74 23.56
C ASP A 526 20.79 5.30 22.76
N MET A 527 20.89 5.31 21.44
CA MET A 527 19.80 4.90 20.55
C MET A 527 19.96 3.43 20.11
N VAL A 528 18.94 2.61 20.37
CA VAL A 528 18.86 1.19 20.01
C VAL A 528 17.68 0.98 19.06
N ILE A 529 17.94 0.29 17.95
CA ILE A 529 16.93 -0.03 16.93
C ILE A 529 16.63 -1.52 17.03
N GLU A 530 15.37 -1.85 17.30
CA GLU A 530 14.88 -3.21 17.45
C GLU A 530 13.90 -3.52 16.31
N ILE A 531 14.29 -4.41 15.40
CA ILE A 531 13.41 -4.87 14.32
C ILE A 531 12.51 -5.99 14.86
N GLY A 532 11.23 -5.70 15.07
CA GLY A 532 10.31 -6.66 15.67
C GLY A 532 8.88 -6.16 15.88
N ASP A 533 8.00 -7.06 16.31
CA ASP A 533 6.60 -6.75 16.61
C ASP A 533 6.46 -6.30 18.07
N ILE A 534 5.96 -5.07 18.28
CA ILE A 534 5.74 -4.53 19.64
C ILE A 534 4.84 -5.41 20.50
N ARG A 535 3.96 -6.21 19.90
CA ARG A 535 3.05 -7.11 20.62
C ARG A 535 3.76 -8.25 21.36
N SER A 536 5.02 -8.52 21.01
CA SER A 536 5.87 -9.55 21.63
C SER A 536 7.18 -8.98 22.17
N TYR A 537 7.40 -7.67 22.08
CA TYR A 537 8.65 -7.05 22.50
C TYR A 537 8.83 -7.09 24.02
N ASN A 538 10.04 -7.47 24.47
CA ASN A 538 10.37 -7.52 25.89
C ASN A 538 11.00 -6.19 26.35
N PHE A 539 10.20 -5.37 27.01
CA PHE A 539 10.64 -4.09 27.55
C PHE A 539 11.70 -4.20 28.66
N GLU A 540 11.81 -5.33 29.35
CA GLU A 540 12.82 -5.54 30.40
C GLU A 540 14.23 -5.58 29.82
N VAL A 541 14.39 -6.11 28.61
CA VAL A 541 15.65 -6.09 27.86
C VAL A 541 15.95 -4.69 27.34
N GLY A 542 14.95 -4.02 26.74
CA GLY A 542 15.11 -2.66 26.24
C GLY A 542 15.56 -1.66 27.32
N PHE A 543 15.08 -1.87 28.56
CA PHE A 543 15.28 -0.99 29.71
C PHE A 543 16.11 -1.60 30.84
N GLU A 544 16.98 -2.58 30.57
CA GLU A 544 17.77 -3.31 31.59
C GLU A 544 18.53 -2.42 32.60
N LYS A 545 18.90 -1.19 32.20
CA LYS A 545 19.62 -0.20 33.05
C LYS A 545 18.75 0.96 33.53
N ALA A 546 17.43 0.90 33.32
CA ALA A 546 16.52 1.94 33.76
C ALA A 546 16.27 1.82 35.27
N PRO A 547 16.20 2.95 36.00
CA PRO A 547 15.85 2.91 37.42
C PRO A 547 14.40 2.47 37.58
N SER A 548 14.20 1.38 38.32
CA SER A 548 12.86 0.94 38.77
C SER A 548 12.44 1.75 40.00
N SER A 549 11.16 2.09 40.08
CA SER A 549 10.57 2.71 41.26
C SER A 549 9.49 1.82 41.87
N ASP A 550 9.35 1.88 43.20
CA ASP A 550 8.22 1.26 43.87
C ASP A 550 6.90 1.80 43.28
N TRP A 551 5.91 0.93 43.10
CA TRP A 551 4.63 1.29 42.47
C TRP A 551 3.96 2.48 43.15
N PHE A 552 4.04 2.56 44.47
CA PHE A 552 3.43 3.63 45.27
C PHE A 552 4.31 4.87 45.39
N GLY A 553 5.58 4.78 44.96
CA GLY A 553 6.52 5.89 44.87
C GLY A 553 6.28 6.80 43.67
N ALA A 554 7.29 7.60 43.31
CA ALA A 554 7.26 8.43 42.11
C ALA A 554 7.31 7.57 40.82
N PRO A 555 6.65 7.98 39.73
CA PRO A 555 6.76 7.25 38.45
C PRO A 555 8.21 7.14 37.99
N PRO A 556 8.60 6.02 37.36
CA PRO A 556 9.95 5.86 36.83
C PRO A 556 10.16 6.83 35.66
N PRO A 557 11.42 7.22 35.36
CA PRO A 557 11.76 8.06 34.22
C PRO A 557 11.73 7.27 32.91
N ILE A 558 10.62 6.58 32.63
CA ILE A 558 10.39 5.74 31.45
C ILE A 558 9.12 6.20 30.75
N HIS A 559 9.19 6.36 29.43
CA HIS A 559 8.08 6.83 28.61
C HIS A 559 7.88 5.96 27.37
N LEU A 560 6.64 5.57 27.09
CA LEU A 560 6.26 4.93 25.83
C LEU A 560 5.57 5.95 24.92
N ILE A 561 6.07 6.14 23.70
CA ILE A 561 5.53 7.07 22.72
C ILE A 561 5.28 6.29 21.42
N GLY A 562 4.17 6.50 20.72
CA GLY A 562 3.97 5.78 19.47
C GLY A 562 2.84 6.28 18.60
N ASN A 563 3.09 6.24 17.28
CA ASN A 563 2.07 6.45 16.26
C ASN A 563 1.52 5.09 15.79
N LEU A 564 0.61 4.52 16.56
CA LEU A 564 0.19 3.13 16.38
C LEU A 564 -0.72 2.94 15.16
N PRO A 565 -0.56 1.86 14.37
CA PRO A 565 -1.53 1.49 13.35
C PRO A 565 -2.92 1.24 13.96
N PHE A 566 -3.97 1.76 13.33
CA PHE A 566 -5.33 1.71 13.87
C PHE A 566 -5.88 0.29 14.06
N SER A 567 -5.47 -0.65 13.21
CA SER A 567 -5.86 -2.06 13.30
C SER A 567 -5.26 -2.78 14.52
N VAL A 568 -4.18 -2.23 15.10
CA VAL A 568 -3.43 -2.85 16.20
C VAL A 568 -3.68 -2.16 17.54
N SER A 569 -3.91 -0.84 17.52
CA SER A 569 -3.91 0.02 18.71
C SER A 569 -4.89 -0.43 19.81
N THR A 570 -6.10 -0.87 19.45
CA THR A 570 -7.11 -1.32 20.43
C THR A 570 -6.75 -2.65 21.10
N ASN A 571 -6.16 -3.59 20.36
CA ASN A 571 -5.72 -4.87 20.94
C ASN A 571 -4.46 -4.68 21.79
N LEU A 572 -3.54 -3.80 21.35
CA LEU A 572 -2.33 -3.50 22.10
C LEU A 572 -2.64 -2.85 23.44
N ILE A 573 -3.57 -1.88 23.48
CA ILE A 573 -3.93 -1.23 24.75
C ILE A 573 -4.57 -2.19 25.75
N ILE A 574 -5.39 -3.16 25.31
CA ILE A 574 -5.98 -4.17 26.19
C ILE A 574 -4.87 -5.04 26.81
N ARG A 575 -3.88 -5.48 26.03
CA ARG A 575 -2.74 -6.26 26.53
C ARG A 575 -1.85 -5.46 27.48
N TRP A 576 -1.69 -4.17 27.21
CA TRP A 576 -0.94 -3.28 28.10
C TRP A 576 -1.68 -2.98 29.40
N LEU A 577 -3.02 -2.88 29.40
CA LEU A 577 -3.79 -2.81 30.63
C LEU A 577 -3.69 -4.11 31.45
N GLU A 578 -3.65 -5.27 30.81
CA GLU A 578 -3.36 -6.54 31.47
C GLU A 578 -1.97 -6.51 32.13
N ALA A 579 -0.94 -6.10 31.40
CA ALA A 579 0.42 -5.97 31.93
C ALA A 579 0.54 -4.92 33.06
N ILE A 580 -0.24 -3.82 33.02
CA ILE A 580 -0.36 -2.85 34.12
C ILE A 580 -0.98 -3.51 35.36
N SER A 581 -2.06 -4.26 35.18
CA SER A 581 -2.74 -4.94 36.29
C SER A 581 -1.85 -5.99 36.97
N GLU A 582 -1.00 -6.65 36.18
CA GLU A 582 -0.05 -7.66 36.66
C GLU A 582 1.32 -7.08 37.05
N LYS A 583 1.57 -5.78 36.79
CA LYS A 583 2.84 -5.08 36.99
C LYS A 583 4.03 -5.78 36.30
N LYS A 584 3.82 -6.19 35.04
CA LYS A 584 4.83 -6.89 34.22
C LYS A 584 5.36 -6.01 33.08
N SER A 585 6.43 -6.46 32.44
CA SER A 585 6.96 -5.83 31.22
C SER A 585 7.39 -4.38 31.47
N ALA A 586 6.94 -3.40 30.68
CA ALA A 586 7.27 -1.98 30.94
C ALA A 586 6.82 -1.47 32.33
N TRP A 587 5.87 -2.15 32.97
CA TRP A 587 5.32 -1.78 34.28
C TRP A 587 5.94 -2.54 35.46
N SER A 588 6.90 -3.45 35.22
CA SER A 588 7.72 -4.00 36.31
C SER A 588 8.70 -2.96 36.88
N PHE A 589 8.98 -1.90 36.12
CA PHE A 589 9.78 -0.74 36.56
C PHE A 589 8.97 0.32 37.34
N GLY A 590 7.65 0.15 37.45
CA GLY A 590 6.75 1.11 38.10
C GLY A 590 5.70 1.69 37.14
N ARG A 591 5.15 2.86 37.48
CA ARG A 591 4.02 3.49 36.78
C ARG A 591 4.44 4.22 35.49
N THR A 592 5.00 3.47 34.55
CA THR A 592 5.44 3.94 33.23
C THR A 592 4.29 4.56 32.42
N SER A 593 4.47 5.80 31.97
CA SER A 593 3.46 6.56 31.21
C SER A 593 3.49 6.26 29.71
N MET A 594 2.33 6.36 29.07
CA MET A 594 2.14 6.15 27.64
C MET A 594 1.57 7.39 26.95
N THR A 595 2.07 7.75 25.78
CA THR A 595 1.52 8.78 24.89
C THR A 595 1.34 8.20 23.49
N LEU A 596 0.10 7.94 23.10
CA LEU A 596 -0.23 7.15 21.91
C LEU A 596 -1.23 7.88 21.02
N THR A 597 -1.16 7.60 19.73
CA THR A 597 -2.16 8.06 18.76
C THR A 597 -3.24 7.00 18.54
N PHE A 598 -4.49 7.46 18.38
CA PHE A 598 -5.64 6.63 18.04
C PHE A 598 -6.51 7.35 17.02
N GLN A 599 -7.31 6.62 16.25
CA GLN A 599 -8.40 7.24 15.49
C GLN A 599 -9.23 8.11 16.44
N LYS A 600 -9.66 9.29 15.99
CA LYS A 600 -10.36 10.28 16.83
C LYS A 600 -11.50 9.66 17.64
N GLU A 601 -12.35 8.86 17.01
CA GLU A 601 -13.47 8.22 17.72
C GLU A 601 -12.99 7.25 18.83
N VAL A 602 -11.88 6.54 18.62
CA VAL A 602 -11.30 5.64 19.62
C VAL A 602 -10.68 6.44 20.77
N ALA A 603 -9.98 7.53 20.48
CA ALA A 603 -9.46 8.45 21.49
C ALA A 603 -10.59 9.02 22.36
N GLU A 604 -11.66 9.51 21.74
CA GLU A 604 -12.85 10.03 22.42
C GLU A 604 -13.55 8.95 23.26
N ARG A 605 -13.57 7.69 22.79
CA ARG A 605 -14.05 6.55 23.57
C ARG A 605 -13.19 6.31 24.81
N ILE A 606 -11.86 6.34 24.72
CA ILE A 606 -10.96 6.08 25.86
C ILE A 606 -11.23 7.08 27.01
N VAL A 607 -11.38 8.36 26.69
CA VAL A 607 -11.56 9.43 27.68
C VAL A 607 -13.04 9.71 28.03
N ALA A 608 -13.99 8.98 27.45
CA ALA A 608 -15.41 9.27 27.59
C ALA A 608 -15.87 9.26 29.07
N PRO A 609 -16.43 10.38 29.59
CA PRO A 609 -16.91 10.46 30.97
C PRO A 609 -18.21 9.67 31.14
N VAL A 610 -18.61 9.45 32.40
CA VAL A 610 -19.88 8.80 32.76
C VAL A 610 -21.04 9.48 32.04
N THR A 611 -22.03 8.72 31.60
CA THR A 611 -23.20 9.15 30.79
C THR A 611 -22.91 9.59 29.34
N HIS A 612 -21.64 9.70 28.93
CA HIS A 612 -21.32 10.15 27.58
C HIS A 612 -21.69 9.13 26.49
N LYS A 613 -22.13 9.64 25.33
CA LYS A 613 -22.60 8.82 24.19
C LYS A 613 -21.56 7.84 23.65
N GLN A 614 -20.27 8.13 23.78
CA GLN A 614 -19.16 7.28 23.33
C GLN A 614 -18.62 6.36 24.43
N ARG A 615 -19.11 6.46 25.67
CA ARG A 615 -18.66 5.59 26.76
C ARG A 615 -18.96 4.14 26.42
N CYS A 616 -17.91 3.32 26.46
CA CYS A 616 -17.92 1.92 26.11
C CYS A 616 -17.01 1.13 27.06
N ARG A 617 -16.87 -0.18 26.80
CA ARG A 617 -16.01 -1.08 27.57
C ARG A 617 -14.58 -0.54 27.72
N LEU A 618 -14.00 -0.02 26.63
CA LEU A 618 -12.63 0.47 26.62
C LEU A 618 -12.46 1.70 27.53
N SER A 619 -13.47 2.59 27.60
CA SER A 619 -13.47 3.75 28.49
C SER A 619 -13.29 3.33 29.95
N VAL A 620 -14.12 2.38 30.39
CA VAL A 620 -14.12 1.91 31.78
C VAL A 620 -12.84 1.15 32.10
N MET A 621 -12.38 0.28 31.18
CA MET A 621 -11.12 -0.44 31.36
C MET A 621 -9.94 0.52 31.51
N CYS A 622 -9.76 1.49 30.59
CA CYS A 622 -8.65 2.42 30.70
C CYS A 622 -8.72 3.24 32.00
N GLN A 623 -9.90 3.73 32.38
CA GLN A 623 -10.10 4.57 33.58
C GLN A 623 -9.95 3.78 34.90
N MET A 624 -10.06 2.45 34.89
CA MET A 624 -9.87 1.62 36.09
C MET A 624 -8.41 1.52 36.53
N TRP A 625 -7.48 1.51 35.56
CA TRP A 625 -6.05 1.33 35.81
C TRP A 625 -5.22 2.58 35.52
N CYS A 626 -5.72 3.51 34.72
CA CYS A 626 -4.99 4.70 34.27
C CYS A 626 -5.81 5.98 34.45
N ASP A 627 -5.12 7.06 34.79
CA ASP A 627 -5.57 8.41 34.48
C ASP A 627 -5.38 8.67 32.98
N VAL A 628 -6.45 9.05 32.29
CA VAL A 628 -6.50 9.18 30.83
C VAL A 628 -6.83 10.61 30.43
N ASP A 629 -6.01 11.16 29.52
CA ASP A 629 -6.17 12.55 29.08
C ASP A 629 -6.02 12.67 27.56
N HIS A 630 -6.98 13.33 26.92
CA HIS A 630 -6.97 13.60 25.49
C HIS A 630 -6.34 14.97 25.24
N LYS A 631 -5.09 14.96 24.75
CA LYS A 631 -4.25 16.15 24.67
C LYS A 631 -4.65 17.06 23.53
N PHE A 632 -4.81 16.51 22.32
CA PHE A 632 -5.26 17.23 21.13
C PHE A 632 -5.59 16.27 19.99
N THR A 633 -6.30 16.79 18.99
CA THR A 633 -6.60 16.10 17.74
C THR A 633 -5.72 16.63 16.61
N ILE A 634 -5.17 15.72 15.81
CA ILE A 634 -4.40 15.96 14.60
C ILE A 634 -5.34 15.76 13.40
N PRO A 635 -5.48 16.76 12.52
CA PRO A 635 -6.24 16.61 11.29
C PRO A 635 -5.68 15.47 10.42
N GLY A 636 -6.53 14.63 9.83
CA GLY A 636 -6.09 13.50 9.00
C GLY A 636 -5.18 13.92 7.84
N LYS A 637 -5.39 15.13 7.30
CA LYS A 637 -4.54 15.72 6.24
C LYS A 637 -3.07 15.92 6.63
N ALA A 638 -2.70 15.80 7.90
CA ALA A 638 -1.33 15.94 8.37
C ALA A 638 -0.51 14.64 8.26
N PHE A 639 -1.15 13.52 7.91
CA PHE A 639 -0.45 12.25 7.68
C PHE A 639 -0.30 11.96 6.20
N VAL A 640 0.72 11.17 5.89
CA VAL A 640 1.01 10.67 4.55
C VAL A 640 1.14 9.14 4.59
N PRO A 641 0.33 8.41 3.82
CA PRO A 641 -0.94 8.84 3.24
C PRO A 641 -1.96 9.33 4.30
N LYS A 642 -2.96 10.07 3.82
CA LYS A 642 -4.03 10.65 4.65
C LYS A 642 -4.96 9.52 5.15
N PRO A 643 -5.28 9.44 6.46
CA PRO A 643 -6.30 8.54 6.95
C PRO A 643 -7.69 9.11 6.71
N ASP A 644 -8.70 8.25 6.63
CA ASP A 644 -10.10 8.66 6.47
C ASP A 644 -10.65 9.47 7.64
N VAL A 645 -9.96 9.41 8.79
CA VAL A 645 -10.37 10.06 10.04
C VAL A 645 -9.22 10.85 10.64
N ASP A 646 -9.58 11.88 11.42
CA ASP A 646 -8.63 12.57 12.29
C ASP A 646 -8.08 11.63 13.38
N VAL A 647 -6.98 12.05 14.00
CA VAL A 647 -6.23 11.23 14.96
C VAL A 647 -6.14 11.95 16.31
N GLY A 648 -6.57 11.32 17.39
CA GLY A 648 -6.45 11.85 18.75
C GLY A 648 -5.15 11.39 19.42
N VAL A 649 -4.48 12.30 20.12
CA VAL A 649 -3.31 12.01 20.97
C VAL A 649 -3.77 11.86 22.41
N VAL A 650 -3.54 10.69 23.00
CA VAL A 650 -4.00 10.35 24.35
C VAL A 650 -2.82 9.94 25.22
N THR A 651 -2.77 10.48 26.45
CA THR A 651 -1.85 10.02 27.48
C THR A 651 -2.56 9.11 28.47
N LEU A 652 -1.90 8.01 28.84
CA LEU A 652 -2.37 7.08 29.87
C LEU A 652 -1.30 6.95 30.95
N ASN A 653 -1.65 7.34 32.18
CA ASN A 653 -0.77 7.30 33.33
C ASN A 653 -1.30 6.28 34.34
N PRO A 654 -0.60 5.17 34.62
CA PRO A 654 -1.07 4.18 35.59
C PRO A 654 -1.34 4.80 36.96
N LEU A 655 -2.49 4.46 37.54
CA LEU A 655 -2.94 4.95 38.84
C LEU A 655 -2.06 4.41 39.97
N LYS A 656 -1.81 5.24 40.98
CA LYS A 656 -1.14 4.82 42.21
C LYS A 656 -1.95 3.75 42.95
N TYR A 657 -3.26 3.94 42.99
CA TYR A 657 -4.23 2.98 43.53
C TYR A 657 -5.25 2.67 42.43
N PRO A 658 -5.08 1.55 41.69
CA PRO A 658 -6.09 1.10 40.73
C PRO A 658 -7.44 0.90 41.40
N LEU A 659 -8.53 1.20 40.69
CA LEU A 659 -9.89 1.04 41.22
C LEU A 659 -10.25 -0.44 41.45
N VAL A 660 -9.55 -1.35 40.76
CA VAL A 660 -9.71 -2.80 40.89
C VAL A 660 -8.36 -3.48 41.06
N ASN A 661 -8.29 -4.46 41.97
CA ASN A 661 -7.15 -5.36 42.15
C ASN A 661 -7.61 -6.82 42.05
N LEU A 662 -8.22 -7.12 40.90
CA LEU A 662 -8.79 -8.42 40.57
C LEU A 662 -8.12 -8.96 39.29
N PRO A 663 -8.16 -10.28 39.04
CA PRO A 663 -7.63 -10.85 37.80
C PRO A 663 -8.20 -10.14 36.57
N PHE A 664 -7.33 -9.71 35.66
CA PHE A 664 -7.71 -8.89 34.50
C PHE A 664 -8.84 -9.51 33.68
N LYS A 665 -8.74 -10.82 33.40
CA LYS A 665 -9.74 -11.57 32.62
C LYS A 665 -11.13 -11.57 33.27
N MET A 666 -11.21 -11.55 34.59
CA MET A 666 -12.48 -11.47 35.33
C MET A 666 -13.14 -10.10 35.13
N VAL A 667 -12.38 -9.03 35.33
CA VAL A 667 -12.86 -7.65 35.10
C VAL A 667 -13.28 -7.46 33.65
N GLU A 668 -12.47 -7.95 32.70
CA GLU A 668 -12.76 -7.90 31.26
C GLU A 668 -14.04 -8.67 30.91
N LYS A 669 -14.27 -9.85 31.52
CA LYS A 669 -15.50 -10.65 31.39
C LYS A 669 -16.73 -9.88 31.86
N VAL A 670 -16.68 -9.27 33.05
CA VAL A 670 -17.76 -8.47 33.62
C VAL A 670 -18.10 -7.30 32.68
N LEU A 671 -17.12 -6.46 32.36
CA LEU A 671 -17.34 -5.28 31.52
C LEU A 671 -17.81 -5.65 30.11
N ARG A 672 -17.23 -6.70 29.49
CA ARG A 672 -17.68 -7.21 28.18
C ARG A 672 -19.14 -7.63 28.21
N THR A 673 -19.58 -8.28 29.27
CA THR A 673 -20.96 -8.77 29.37
C THR A 673 -21.96 -7.62 29.54
N PHE A 674 -21.65 -6.63 30.37
CA PHE A 674 -22.49 -5.44 30.53
C PHE A 674 -22.57 -4.60 29.25
N PHE A 675 -21.44 -4.31 28.61
CA PHE A 675 -21.42 -3.48 27.40
C PHE A 675 -21.93 -4.20 26.14
N ASN A 676 -22.01 -5.54 26.12
CA ASN A 676 -22.76 -6.27 25.09
C ASN A 676 -24.26 -5.92 25.10
N THR A 677 -24.79 -5.50 26.24
CA THR A 677 -26.17 -5.04 26.41
C THR A 677 -26.23 -3.54 26.70
N ARG A 678 -25.32 -2.75 26.11
CA ARG A 678 -25.16 -1.30 26.37
C ARG A 678 -26.47 -0.48 26.36
N GLN A 679 -27.42 -0.84 25.51
CA GLN A 679 -28.69 -0.09 25.35
C GLN A 679 -29.82 -0.60 26.26
N LYS A 680 -29.61 -1.72 26.97
CA LYS A 680 -30.57 -2.31 27.90
C LYS A 680 -30.22 -1.91 29.34
N LEU A 681 -31.13 -2.19 30.26
CA LEU A 681 -30.87 -2.05 31.69
C LEU A 681 -29.79 -3.05 32.15
N CYS A 682 -29.01 -2.65 33.14
CA CYS A 682 -27.85 -3.40 33.62
C CYS A 682 -28.19 -4.80 34.13
N ASN A 683 -29.39 -5.01 34.68
CA ASN A 683 -29.86 -6.34 35.05
C ASN A 683 -29.79 -7.36 33.90
N LYS A 684 -30.15 -6.96 32.67
CA LYS A 684 -30.06 -7.86 31.50
C LYS A 684 -28.64 -8.20 31.10
N GLY A 685 -27.67 -7.35 31.46
CA GLY A 685 -26.25 -7.62 31.30
C GLY A 685 -25.73 -8.56 32.38
N ALA A 686 -26.03 -8.26 33.64
CA ALA A 686 -25.64 -9.08 34.80
C ALA A 686 -26.17 -10.51 34.72
N ASP A 687 -27.43 -10.70 34.32
CA ASP A 687 -28.04 -12.02 34.12
C ASP A 687 -27.20 -12.93 33.19
N ARG A 688 -26.49 -12.34 32.22
CA ARG A 688 -25.66 -13.09 31.26
C ARG A 688 -24.31 -13.53 31.82
N LEU A 689 -23.94 -13.09 33.02
CA LEU A 689 -22.77 -13.62 33.74
C LEU A 689 -23.03 -14.99 34.34
N PHE A 690 -24.30 -15.40 34.44
CA PHE A 690 -24.72 -16.60 35.15
C PHE A 690 -25.45 -17.60 34.21
N PRO A 691 -25.36 -18.91 34.49
CA PRO A 691 -26.17 -19.94 33.85
C PRO A 691 -27.67 -19.65 33.95
N GLU A 692 -28.46 -20.12 32.98
CA GLU A 692 -29.91 -19.81 32.90
C GLU A 692 -30.69 -20.13 34.17
N GLU A 693 -30.34 -21.24 34.82
CA GLU A 693 -30.97 -21.75 36.04
C GLU A 693 -30.71 -20.84 37.25
N MET A 694 -29.60 -20.10 37.26
CA MET A 694 -29.14 -19.31 38.41
C MET A 694 -29.37 -17.79 38.25
N ARG A 695 -29.83 -17.34 37.07
CA ARG A 695 -29.97 -15.89 36.77
C ARG A 695 -30.92 -15.17 37.75
N GLY A 696 -32.01 -15.83 38.11
CA GLY A 696 -33.05 -15.26 38.97
C GLY A 696 -32.56 -14.94 40.38
N GLU A 697 -31.56 -15.67 40.87
CA GLU A 697 -30.98 -15.49 42.21
C GLU A 697 -29.70 -14.65 42.16
N LEU A 698 -28.73 -15.04 41.33
CA LEU A 698 -27.40 -14.44 41.33
C LEU A 698 -27.37 -13.04 40.69
N GLY A 699 -28.25 -12.76 39.71
CA GLY A 699 -28.35 -11.45 39.08
C GLY A 699 -28.70 -10.34 40.08
N PRO A 700 -29.80 -10.45 40.83
CA PRO A 700 -30.14 -9.51 41.90
C PRO A 700 -29.11 -9.48 43.04
N LYS A 701 -28.58 -10.65 43.43
CA LYS A 701 -27.54 -10.76 44.48
C LYS A 701 -26.29 -9.94 44.14
N LEU A 702 -25.83 -9.98 42.87
CA LEU A 702 -24.69 -9.19 42.40
C LEU A 702 -24.86 -7.69 42.67
N PHE A 703 -26.01 -7.12 42.34
CA PHE A 703 -26.25 -5.69 42.56
C PHE A 703 -26.46 -5.33 44.02
N SER A 704 -27.06 -6.24 44.80
CA SER A 704 -27.19 -6.07 46.25
C SER A 704 -25.82 -6.04 46.94
N LEU A 705 -24.91 -6.94 46.54
CA LEU A 705 -23.55 -6.98 47.09
C LEU A 705 -22.70 -5.79 46.64
N ALA A 706 -22.90 -5.32 45.40
CA ALA A 706 -22.14 -4.19 44.86
C ALA A 706 -22.64 -2.81 45.33
N ASP A 707 -23.84 -2.75 45.92
CA ASP A 707 -24.57 -1.50 46.21
C ASP A 707 -24.62 -0.57 44.97
N VAL A 708 -25.24 -1.09 43.90
CA VAL A 708 -25.39 -0.38 42.62
C VAL A 708 -26.82 -0.49 42.10
N ASN A 709 -27.35 0.62 41.60
CA ASN A 709 -28.68 0.64 40.98
C ASN A 709 -28.70 -0.17 39.67
N TYR A 710 -29.45 -1.27 39.63
CA TYR A 710 -29.55 -2.15 38.47
C TYR A 710 -30.48 -1.63 37.35
N ARG A 711 -31.23 -0.55 37.59
CA ARG A 711 -32.19 0.06 36.64
C ARG A 711 -31.60 1.19 35.78
N VAL A 712 -30.28 1.33 35.77
CA VAL A 712 -29.56 2.22 34.85
C VAL A 712 -29.00 1.43 33.67
N ARG A 713 -28.51 2.11 32.64
CA ARG A 713 -27.83 1.50 31.49
C ARG A 713 -26.32 1.42 31.73
N PRO A 714 -25.60 0.51 31.07
CA PRO A 714 -24.16 0.29 31.29
C PRO A 714 -23.27 1.54 31.18
N PHE A 715 -23.61 2.53 30.35
CA PHE A 715 -22.81 3.75 30.21
C PHE A 715 -23.12 4.82 31.27
N GLU A 716 -24.13 4.59 32.11
CA GLU A 716 -24.52 5.47 33.22
C GLU A 716 -23.86 5.05 34.54
N ILE A 717 -23.33 3.81 34.61
CA ILE A 717 -22.57 3.31 35.76
C ILE A 717 -21.17 3.96 35.80
N THR A 718 -20.81 4.46 36.99
CA THR A 718 -19.51 5.04 37.30
C THR A 718 -18.40 3.97 37.31
N THR A 719 -17.15 4.40 37.19
CA THR A 719 -16.03 3.45 37.14
C THR A 719 -15.84 2.74 38.49
N GLU A 720 -16.13 3.45 39.59
CA GLU A 720 -16.12 2.99 40.98
C GLU A 720 -17.24 1.97 41.25
N GLU A 721 -18.45 2.21 40.73
CA GLU A 721 -19.54 1.23 40.81
C GLU A 721 -19.19 -0.05 40.04
N TYR A 722 -18.60 0.06 38.85
CA TYR A 722 -18.11 -1.12 38.14
C TYR A 722 -17.04 -1.88 38.91
N ALA A 723 -16.16 -1.19 39.64
CA ALA A 723 -15.18 -1.83 40.51
C ALA A 723 -15.89 -2.66 41.60
N ARG A 724 -16.90 -2.09 42.28
CA ARG A 724 -17.71 -2.82 43.27
C ARG A 724 -18.44 -4.02 42.66
N ILE A 725 -18.98 -3.89 41.44
CA ILE A 725 -19.60 -5.01 40.71
C ILE A 725 -18.58 -6.13 40.47
N CYS A 726 -17.33 -5.81 40.11
CA CYS A 726 -16.31 -6.84 39.90
C CYS A 726 -15.95 -7.56 41.22
N PHE A 727 -15.86 -6.84 42.34
CA PHE A 727 -15.63 -7.46 43.66
C PHE A 727 -16.81 -8.34 44.08
N ALA A 728 -18.04 -7.87 43.89
CA ALA A 728 -19.25 -8.66 44.14
C ALA A 728 -19.30 -9.94 43.27
N TYR A 729 -18.88 -9.85 42.00
CA TYR A 729 -18.81 -11.01 41.11
C TYR A 729 -17.77 -12.02 41.60
N LYS A 730 -16.60 -11.56 42.06
CA LYS A 730 -15.59 -12.45 42.66
C LYS A 730 -16.15 -13.21 43.87
N LEU A 731 -16.84 -12.53 44.79
CA LEU A 731 -17.46 -13.19 45.95
C LEU A 731 -18.46 -14.27 45.51
N ILE A 732 -19.26 -14.00 44.48
CA ILE A 732 -20.18 -14.99 43.92
C ILE A 732 -19.42 -16.18 43.30
N CYS A 733 -18.30 -15.95 42.60
CA CYS A 733 -17.48 -17.03 42.07
C CYS A 733 -16.81 -17.87 43.16
N GLU A 734 -16.46 -17.29 44.31
CA GLU A 734 -15.94 -18.03 45.46
C GLU A 734 -17.00 -18.94 46.09
N GLU A 735 -18.27 -18.51 46.11
CA GLU A 735 -19.41 -19.32 46.56
C GLU A 735 -19.86 -20.36 45.50
N HIS A 736 -19.72 -20.01 44.21
CA HIS A 736 -20.14 -20.81 43.05
C HIS A 736 -19.03 -20.91 42.01
N PRO A 737 -18.04 -21.80 42.20
CA PRO A 737 -16.90 -21.93 41.28
C PRO A 737 -17.30 -22.22 39.82
N GLU A 738 -18.42 -22.90 39.59
CA GLU A 738 -18.98 -23.20 38.27
C GLU A 738 -19.33 -21.95 37.43
N VAL A 739 -19.50 -20.79 38.08
CA VAL A 739 -19.84 -19.52 37.42
C VAL A 739 -18.61 -18.87 36.78
N GLU A 740 -17.41 -19.13 37.31
CA GLU A 740 -16.18 -18.52 36.81
C GLU A 740 -15.87 -18.96 35.37
N ASP A 741 -16.07 -20.24 35.06
CA ASP A 741 -15.85 -20.83 33.73
C ASP A 741 -17.03 -20.66 32.77
N TYR A 742 -18.20 -20.25 33.27
CA TYR A 742 -19.38 -20.07 32.43
C TYR A 742 -19.19 -18.96 31.38
N ASN A 743 -19.47 -19.28 30.13
CA ASN A 743 -19.42 -18.35 29.00
C ASN A 743 -20.70 -18.46 28.16
N PHE A 744 -21.55 -17.42 28.22
CA PHE A 744 -22.83 -17.40 27.49
C PHE A 744 -22.70 -17.50 25.96
N ARG A 745 -21.49 -17.30 25.40
CA ARG A 745 -21.20 -17.40 23.95
C ARG A 745 -20.61 -18.73 23.51
N ALA A 746 -20.24 -19.62 24.42
CA ALA A 746 -19.78 -20.95 24.03
C ALA A 746 -20.95 -21.68 23.38
N THR A 747 -20.86 -21.94 22.07
CA THR A 747 -21.81 -22.74 21.31
C THR A 747 -22.06 -24.04 22.07
N LYS A 748 -23.32 -24.45 22.25
CA LYS A 748 -23.66 -25.79 22.75
C LYS A 748 -22.82 -26.79 21.96
N LYS A 749 -21.79 -27.37 22.56
CA LYS A 749 -21.10 -28.53 21.99
C LYS A 749 -22.19 -29.58 21.83
N THR A 750 -22.51 -29.93 20.59
CA THR A 750 -23.20 -31.16 20.27
C THR A 750 -22.37 -32.27 20.88
N VAL A 751 -22.87 -32.85 21.97
CA VAL A 751 -22.32 -34.08 22.52
C VAL A 751 -22.59 -35.15 21.47
N ALA A 752 -21.53 -35.61 20.82
CA ALA A 752 -21.57 -36.85 20.07
C ALA A 752 -21.82 -37.98 21.09
N VAL A 753 -22.86 -38.79 20.82
CA VAL A 753 -23.00 -40.12 21.41
C VAL A 753 -22.08 -41.06 20.65
#